data_AF-A0A7W3R8P7-F1
#
_entry.id   AF-A0A7W3R8P7-F1
#
_cell.length_a   1.000
_cell.length_b   1.000
_cell.length_c   1.000
_cell.angle_alpha   90.00
_cell.angle_beta   90.00
_cell.angle_gamma   90.00
#
_symmetry.space_group_name_H-M   'P 1'
#
loop_
_entity.id
_entity.type
_entity.pdbx_description
1 polymer ?
#
loop_
_entity_poly.entity_id
_entity_poly.type
_entity_poly.pdbx_seq_one_letter_code
_entity_poly.pdbx_strand_id
1 'polypeptide(L)'
;MTAERPGLVAVGVEEEFHTVDLRTHRLLPRADSLLEQLPPDRFVAELQRSVVETNSRPFVRLDDLAEDLAALRRGVVTAAEPLGMGIVAAGTVPVVDLDALKVTPDPRYENMLDEYQLLAREQLICGAQVHVDVGDRDSAVAVAHRLGRWVPPLLALSVSSPYWLGSDTGYASYRTLLWQRWPTTGPVDGLASAAEYDRLLDELVRSGVISDRGMAYFDIRPSAHLPTVELRVCDACPRVEDVVLLAGLFRALVIRELAAIDAGEPPRPGHPALVRAATWRAARSGLGGELVDPATGEPQPAGELVRALVEGLRPQLEGTGDWELVSELAEAALARGDSATRQRAAFAAGGMDAVVELLLAETRANIEWTPDAGPARRAVTRMLAGYRTDADEAVVFDGTARSPYGTIMNALDRLGPEGLAERDRERRRVQRNLGMTFRVAGEDADQLFPVDLVPRVIAAEDWRPLQRGLRQRVRALEAFLHDVYGERAVIRDGVLPAWVADESPGLLPEGRRVPRSAVRCAVAGIDLVRDGAGRWSVLEDNLRVPSGIGYAMANRWLAARVMPELTSTLPTAAASRAVSVLRAALTRAAPALALVTSGPQDSAYFEHRLLAQELAVPLVTPDRLVCDADGVHLDDGRPVRVLYRRIDEDELFDAVPGLTEAMERGAVTLANAPGNGVGDDKALYAYVPRLIEYYLGESPLLDNVPTYLCRDPEQRAEVLDRLAELVVKPVDGYGGMGVVVGPDASADELDEARERITAEPERWIAQETVDLSTHPTFVDGRLEPRAVDLRAFVVQGSEPAVLPLALTRVAPAGSRIVNSSQGGGSKDTWLLP
;
A
#
# COMPACT_ATOMS: atom_id res chain seq x y z
N MET A 1 -30.65 -7.75 -10.67
CA MET A 1 -30.20 -8.17 -9.33
C MET A 1 -28.77 -8.65 -9.48
N THR A 2 -27.82 -7.73 -9.44
CA THR A 2 -26.38 -8.00 -9.49
C THR A 2 -25.91 -8.18 -8.06
N ALA A 3 -25.65 -9.43 -7.66
CA ALA A 3 -24.90 -9.68 -6.44
C ALA A 3 -23.51 -9.05 -6.61
N GLU A 4 -23.13 -8.15 -5.71
CA GLU A 4 -21.76 -7.65 -5.62
C GLU A 4 -20.81 -8.84 -5.49
N ARG A 5 -20.03 -9.12 -6.54
CA ARG A 5 -18.94 -10.09 -6.46
C ARG A 5 -17.86 -9.53 -5.52
N PRO A 6 -17.37 -10.31 -4.53
CA PRO A 6 -16.29 -9.84 -3.67
C PRO A 6 -15.05 -9.52 -4.52
N GLY A 7 -14.41 -8.39 -4.25
CA GLY A 7 -13.27 -7.87 -5.03
C GLY A 7 -11.95 -8.65 -4.89
N LEU A 8 -11.97 -9.93 -4.50
CA LEU A 8 -10.78 -10.74 -4.26
C LEU A 8 -10.94 -12.09 -5.01
N VAL A 9 -10.21 -12.25 -6.11
CA VAL A 9 -10.22 -13.47 -6.94
C VAL A 9 -9.07 -14.39 -6.53
N ALA A 10 -9.41 -15.53 -5.93
CA ALA A 10 -8.44 -16.51 -5.48
C ALA A 10 -7.93 -17.40 -6.62
N VAL A 11 -6.69 -17.87 -6.50
CA VAL A 11 -6.06 -18.83 -7.40
C VAL A 11 -5.49 -20.01 -6.62
N GLY A 12 -5.64 -21.21 -7.18
CA GLY A 12 -5.03 -22.45 -6.69
C GLY A 12 -4.31 -23.16 -7.84
N VAL A 13 -3.35 -24.01 -7.50
CA VAL A 13 -2.50 -24.72 -8.46
C VAL A 13 -2.37 -26.19 -8.07
N GLU A 14 -2.46 -27.05 -9.08
CA GLU A 14 -2.16 -28.48 -8.97
C GLU A 14 -0.88 -28.77 -9.79
N GLU A 15 0.13 -29.38 -9.17
CA GLU A 15 1.39 -29.74 -9.84
C GLU A 15 1.58 -31.26 -9.83
N GLU A 16 1.89 -31.83 -10.99
CA GLU A 16 2.23 -33.25 -11.14
C GLU A 16 3.75 -33.43 -11.28
N PHE A 17 4.30 -34.44 -10.61
CA PHE A 17 5.73 -34.73 -10.61
C PHE A 17 6.01 -36.19 -10.95
N HIS A 18 7.05 -36.42 -11.75
CA HIS A 18 7.61 -37.74 -11.98
C HIS A 18 8.55 -38.17 -10.83
N THR A 19 8.48 -39.44 -10.44
CA THR A 19 9.43 -40.06 -9.51
C THR A 19 10.50 -40.83 -10.28
N VAL A 20 11.78 -40.55 -10.01
CA VAL A 20 12.93 -41.23 -10.65
C VAL A 20 13.85 -41.86 -9.61
N ASP A 21 14.59 -42.90 -9.99
CA ASP A 21 15.62 -43.51 -9.14
C ASP A 21 16.92 -42.66 -9.20
N LEU A 22 17.41 -42.18 -8.05
CA LEU A 22 18.56 -41.26 -7.99
C LEU A 22 19.89 -41.88 -8.45
N ARG A 23 19.98 -43.20 -8.56
CA ARG A 23 21.21 -43.89 -8.99
C ARG A 23 21.21 -44.17 -10.48
N THR A 24 20.04 -44.40 -11.07
CA THR A 24 19.88 -44.82 -12.47
C THR A 24 19.25 -43.76 -13.36
N HIS A 25 18.69 -42.70 -12.77
CA HIS A 25 17.95 -41.61 -13.44
C HIS A 25 16.72 -42.08 -14.25
N ARG A 26 16.26 -43.31 -14.01
CA ARG A 26 15.09 -43.88 -14.69
C ARG A 26 13.82 -43.60 -13.91
N LEU A 27 12.70 -43.46 -14.63
CA LEU A 27 11.38 -43.44 -14.04
C LEU A 27 11.16 -44.63 -13.09
N LEU A 28 10.61 -44.35 -11.92
CA LEU A 28 10.44 -45.31 -10.83
C LEU A 28 8.95 -45.38 -10.43
N PRO A 29 8.23 -46.48 -10.72
CA PRO A 29 6.80 -46.61 -10.44
C PRO A 29 6.52 -47.04 -8.98
N ARG A 30 6.92 -46.19 -8.02
CA ARG A 30 6.79 -46.44 -6.57
C ARG A 30 6.26 -45.22 -5.77
N ALA A 31 5.46 -44.37 -6.40
CA ALA A 31 4.85 -43.19 -5.77
C ALA A 31 4.02 -43.54 -4.53
N ASP A 32 3.45 -44.74 -4.44
CA ASP A 32 2.70 -45.24 -3.28
C ASP A 32 3.52 -45.16 -1.98
N SER A 33 4.77 -45.63 -2.01
CA SER A 33 5.65 -45.59 -0.83
C SER A 33 6.09 -44.18 -0.41
N LEU A 34 5.98 -43.21 -1.32
CA LEU A 34 6.23 -41.80 -1.04
C LEU A 34 4.98 -41.13 -0.45
N LEU A 35 3.80 -41.40 -1.03
CA LEU A 35 2.51 -40.87 -0.57
C LEU A 35 2.17 -41.32 0.85
N GLU A 36 2.58 -42.52 1.27
CA GLU A 36 2.44 -43.00 2.66
C GLU A 36 3.13 -42.09 3.70
N GLN A 37 4.10 -41.27 3.28
CA GLN A 37 4.84 -40.34 4.15
C GLN A 37 4.35 -38.89 4.06
N LEU A 38 3.36 -38.61 3.22
CA LEU A 38 2.89 -37.27 2.90
C LEU A 38 1.42 -37.09 3.32
N PRO A 39 0.99 -35.86 3.64
CA PRO A 39 -0.38 -35.60 4.06
C PRO A 39 -1.38 -35.85 2.89
N PRO A 40 -2.36 -36.74 3.06
CA PRO A 40 -3.21 -37.22 1.95
C PRO A 40 -4.21 -36.17 1.43
N ASP A 41 -4.41 -35.06 2.14
CA ASP A 41 -5.22 -33.92 1.70
C ASP A 41 -4.49 -33.00 0.72
N ARG A 42 -3.15 -33.09 0.65
CA ARG A 42 -2.30 -32.23 -0.19
C ARG A 42 -1.54 -33.00 -1.26
N PHE A 43 -1.37 -34.31 -1.10
CA PHE A 43 -0.61 -35.18 -2.01
C PHE A 43 -1.47 -36.37 -2.43
N VAL A 44 -1.67 -36.53 -3.74
CA VAL A 44 -2.63 -37.49 -4.30
C VAL A 44 -1.93 -38.43 -5.29
N ALA A 45 -2.41 -39.67 -5.36
CA ALA A 45 -1.96 -40.66 -6.34
C ALA A 45 -2.62 -40.39 -7.70
N GLU A 46 -1.83 -40.52 -8.76
CA GLU A 46 -2.29 -40.36 -10.14
C GLU A 46 -2.41 -41.69 -10.89
N LEU A 47 -2.90 -41.64 -12.14
CA LEU A 47 -3.10 -42.81 -13.01
C LEU A 47 -1.87 -43.74 -13.04
N GLN A 48 -0.67 -43.16 -13.17
CA GLN A 48 0.57 -43.91 -13.18
C GLN A 48 1.21 -43.91 -11.80
N ARG A 49 1.70 -45.08 -11.36
CA ARG A 49 2.41 -45.24 -10.08
C ARG A 49 3.75 -44.49 -9.99
N SER A 50 4.12 -43.75 -11.02
CA SER A 50 5.33 -42.94 -11.11
C SER A 50 5.04 -41.43 -11.05
N VAL A 51 3.81 -41.04 -10.70
CA VAL A 51 3.38 -39.64 -10.62
C VAL A 51 2.84 -39.35 -9.22
N VAL A 52 3.22 -38.19 -8.69
CA VAL A 52 2.65 -37.60 -7.47
C VAL A 52 2.05 -36.25 -7.84
N GLU A 53 0.80 -36.02 -7.47
CA GLU A 53 0.15 -34.71 -7.59
C GLU A 53 0.21 -33.97 -6.26
N THR A 54 0.44 -32.66 -6.31
CA THR A 54 0.34 -31.75 -5.17
C THR A 54 -0.72 -30.70 -5.41
N ASN A 55 -1.51 -30.40 -4.37
CA ASN A 55 -2.61 -29.45 -4.44
C ASN A 55 -2.34 -28.24 -3.54
N SER A 56 -2.27 -27.04 -4.10
CA SER A 56 -2.12 -25.79 -3.33
C SER A 56 -3.42 -25.44 -2.59
N ARG A 57 -3.33 -24.58 -1.57
CA ARG A 57 -4.53 -23.88 -1.09
C ARG A 57 -4.91 -22.77 -2.08
N PRO A 58 -6.17 -22.30 -2.07
CA PRO A 58 -6.53 -21.09 -2.79
C PRO A 58 -5.98 -19.85 -2.07
N PHE A 59 -5.30 -18.97 -2.82
CA PHE A 59 -4.73 -17.73 -2.31
C PHE A 59 -5.13 -16.51 -3.13
N VAL A 60 -5.24 -15.37 -2.46
CA VAL A 60 -5.49 -14.08 -3.12
C VAL A 60 -4.18 -13.38 -3.50
N ARG A 61 -3.10 -13.55 -2.73
CA ARG A 61 -1.79 -13.00 -3.07
C ARG A 61 -0.97 -14.09 -3.78
N LEU A 62 -0.29 -13.72 -4.87
CA LEU A 62 0.59 -14.67 -5.57
C LEU A 62 1.84 -15.03 -4.75
N ASP A 63 2.33 -14.12 -3.90
CA ASP A 63 3.44 -14.42 -2.99
C ASP A 63 3.09 -15.57 -2.03
N ASP A 64 1.87 -15.59 -1.49
CA ASP A 64 1.41 -16.64 -0.58
C ASP A 64 1.23 -17.98 -1.31
N LEU A 65 0.73 -17.94 -2.56
CA LEU A 65 0.67 -19.11 -3.44
C LEU A 65 2.07 -19.67 -3.69
N ALA A 66 3.03 -18.80 -4.01
CA ALA A 66 4.40 -19.20 -4.31
C ALA A 66 5.10 -19.84 -3.10
N GLU A 67 4.85 -19.32 -1.89
CA GLU A 67 5.33 -19.92 -0.65
C GLU A 67 4.73 -21.31 -0.39
N ASP A 68 3.42 -21.48 -0.57
CA ASP A 68 2.76 -22.78 -0.41
C ASP A 68 3.25 -23.80 -1.44
N LEU A 69 3.44 -23.40 -2.71
CA LEU A 69 4.01 -24.27 -3.75
C LEU A 69 5.45 -24.69 -3.43
N ALA A 70 6.30 -23.75 -3.02
CA ALA A 70 7.66 -24.05 -2.61
C ALA A 70 7.69 -25.02 -1.40
N ALA A 71 6.77 -24.84 -0.43
CA ALA A 71 6.64 -25.72 0.72
C ALA A 71 6.15 -27.13 0.34
N LEU A 72 5.20 -27.25 -0.59
CA LEU A 72 4.74 -28.54 -1.13
C LEU A 72 5.89 -29.29 -1.82
N ARG A 73 6.64 -28.60 -2.69
CA ARG A 73 7.82 -29.15 -3.35
C ARG A 73 8.88 -29.58 -2.35
N ARG A 74 9.15 -28.78 -1.31
CA ARG A 74 10.04 -29.15 -0.20
C ARG A 74 9.60 -30.45 0.44
N GLY A 75 8.31 -30.55 0.78
CA GLY A 75 7.72 -31.74 1.40
C GLY A 75 7.95 -33.01 0.59
N VAL A 76 7.58 -33.00 -0.70
CA VAL A 76 7.72 -34.19 -1.56
C VAL A 76 9.19 -34.54 -1.83
N VAL A 77 10.07 -33.54 -2.04
CA VAL A 77 11.51 -33.77 -2.26
C VAL A 77 12.16 -34.36 -1.01
N THR A 78 11.90 -33.79 0.17
CA THR A 78 12.44 -34.28 1.45
C THR A 78 11.94 -35.69 1.79
N ALA A 79 10.69 -36.02 1.48
CA ALA A 79 10.15 -37.37 1.71
C ALA A 79 10.69 -38.41 0.71
N ALA A 80 11.06 -38.00 -0.51
CA ALA A 80 11.57 -38.87 -1.56
C ALA A 80 13.04 -39.29 -1.34
N GLU A 81 13.87 -38.38 -0.81
CA GLU A 81 15.32 -38.60 -0.66
C GLU A 81 15.70 -39.87 0.14
N PRO A 82 15.12 -40.14 1.34
CA PRO A 82 15.42 -41.35 2.10
C PRO A 82 15.04 -42.66 1.39
N LEU A 83 14.11 -42.59 0.43
CA LEU A 83 13.68 -43.73 -0.39
C LEU A 83 14.60 -43.98 -1.60
N GLY A 84 15.64 -43.17 -1.79
CA GLY A 84 16.49 -43.20 -2.99
C GLY A 84 15.78 -42.65 -4.24
N MET A 85 14.70 -41.89 -4.04
CA MET A 85 13.88 -41.33 -5.12
C MET A 85 14.18 -39.84 -5.33
N GLY A 86 14.14 -39.42 -6.58
CA GLY A 86 14.20 -38.03 -7.00
C GLY A 86 12.86 -37.58 -7.58
N ILE A 87 12.56 -36.29 -7.44
CA ILE A 87 11.33 -35.66 -7.93
C ILE A 87 11.67 -34.76 -9.11
N VAL A 88 10.96 -34.96 -10.23
CA VAL A 88 11.17 -34.23 -11.48
C VAL A 88 9.85 -33.59 -11.92
N ALA A 89 9.84 -32.26 -12.02
CA ALA A 89 8.77 -31.52 -12.71
C ALA A 89 9.15 -31.30 -14.18
N ALA A 90 8.51 -32.03 -15.09
CA ALA A 90 8.65 -31.87 -16.53
C ALA A 90 7.43 -32.50 -17.23
N GLY A 91 7.07 -32.00 -18.41
CA GLY A 91 5.90 -32.49 -19.15
C GLY A 91 6.00 -33.98 -19.53
N THR A 92 7.21 -34.48 -19.73
CA THR A 92 7.54 -35.89 -19.93
C THR A 92 8.82 -36.21 -19.18
N VAL A 93 8.97 -37.46 -18.75
CA VAL A 93 10.24 -37.96 -18.21
C VAL A 93 11.14 -38.49 -19.34
N PRO A 94 12.44 -38.16 -19.37
CA PRO A 94 13.27 -38.51 -20.53
C PRO A 94 13.66 -40.00 -20.64
N VAL A 95 13.75 -40.74 -19.53
CA VAL A 95 14.18 -42.16 -19.51
C VAL A 95 13.11 -43.04 -18.88
N VAL A 96 12.50 -43.89 -19.70
CA VAL A 96 11.40 -44.80 -19.32
C VAL A 96 11.73 -46.23 -19.72
N ASP A 97 11.44 -47.17 -18.83
CA ASP A 97 11.29 -48.59 -19.17
C ASP A 97 9.80 -48.92 -19.26
N LEU A 98 9.27 -49.01 -20.49
CA LEU A 98 7.83 -49.20 -20.73
C LEU A 98 7.32 -50.55 -20.21
N ASP A 99 8.18 -51.58 -20.15
CA ASP A 99 7.82 -52.92 -19.68
C ASP A 99 7.69 -53.00 -18.15
N ALA A 100 8.20 -51.99 -17.43
CA ALA A 100 8.18 -51.93 -15.97
C ALA A 100 6.99 -51.13 -15.39
N LEU A 101 6.20 -50.46 -16.25
CA LEU A 101 5.10 -49.58 -15.82
C LEU A 101 3.87 -50.36 -15.38
N LYS A 102 3.31 -49.97 -14.23
CA LYS A 102 2.04 -50.48 -13.70
C LYS A 102 1.14 -49.30 -13.35
N VAL A 103 -0.12 -49.38 -13.75
CA VAL A 103 -1.15 -48.39 -13.39
C VAL A 103 -1.56 -48.55 -11.93
N THR A 104 -1.99 -47.44 -11.32
CA THR A 104 -2.44 -47.41 -9.93
C THR A 104 -3.69 -48.30 -9.77
N PRO A 105 -3.77 -49.19 -8.75
CA PRO A 105 -4.91 -50.09 -8.57
C PRO A 105 -6.18 -49.33 -8.17
N ASP A 106 -6.88 -48.79 -9.16
CA ASP A 106 -8.16 -48.10 -9.03
C ASP A 106 -9.09 -48.56 -10.18
N PRO A 107 -10.37 -48.91 -9.90
CA PRO A 107 -11.28 -49.42 -10.92
C PRO A 107 -11.49 -48.49 -12.12
N ARG A 108 -11.40 -47.17 -11.94
CA ARG A 108 -11.50 -46.20 -13.02
C ARG A 108 -10.29 -46.28 -13.95
N TYR A 109 -9.10 -46.36 -13.37
CA TYR A 109 -7.84 -46.42 -14.11
C TYR A 109 -7.66 -47.75 -14.86
N GLU A 110 -8.07 -48.86 -14.27
CA GLU A 110 -8.11 -50.17 -14.93
C GLU A 110 -9.05 -50.16 -16.15
N ASN A 111 -10.24 -49.58 -16.01
CA ASN A 111 -11.17 -49.41 -17.13
C ASN A 111 -10.58 -48.52 -18.25
N MET A 112 -9.89 -47.42 -17.89
CA MET A 112 -9.24 -46.57 -18.89
C MET A 112 -8.16 -47.31 -19.69
N LEU A 113 -7.40 -48.21 -19.06
CA LEU A 113 -6.41 -49.04 -19.75
C LEU A 113 -7.07 -49.98 -20.76
N ASP A 114 -8.17 -50.63 -20.37
CA ASP A 114 -8.89 -51.57 -21.22
C ASP A 114 -9.59 -50.87 -22.39
N GLU A 115 -10.12 -49.68 -22.18
CA GLU A 115 -10.88 -48.95 -23.19
C GLU A 115 -9.98 -48.17 -24.17
N TYR A 116 -8.95 -47.48 -23.68
CA TYR A 116 -8.13 -46.56 -24.48
C TYR A 116 -6.75 -47.12 -24.87
N GLN A 117 -6.39 -48.29 -24.35
CA GLN A 117 -5.24 -49.10 -24.78
C GLN A 117 -3.92 -48.29 -24.84
N LEU A 118 -3.34 -48.13 -26.02
CA LEU A 118 -2.03 -47.51 -26.20
C LEU A 118 -1.99 -46.07 -25.67
N LEU A 119 -3.10 -45.32 -25.77
CA LEU A 119 -3.16 -43.95 -25.24
C LEU A 119 -2.98 -43.92 -23.73
N ALA A 120 -3.62 -44.83 -23.01
CA ALA A 120 -3.49 -44.94 -21.56
C ALA A 120 -2.09 -45.46 -21.14
N ARG A 121 -1.48 -46.36 -21.93
CA ARG A 121 -0.12 -46.87 -21.67
C ARG A 121 0.97 -45.82 -21.90
N GLU A 122 0.76 -44.91 -22.85
CA GLU A 122 1.67 -43.81 -23.16
C GLU A 122 1.40 -42.54 -22.33
N GLN A 123 0.45 -42.60 -21.38
CA GLN A 123 0.05 -41.50 -20.51
C GLN A 123 1.09 -41.27 -19.39
N LEU A 124 2.33 -40.96 -19.77
CA LEU A 124 3.46 -40.68 -18.87
C LEU A 124 3.82 -39.19 -18.94
N ILE A 125 2.81 -38.37 -18.69
CA ILE A 125 2.91 -36.92 -18.78
C ILE A 125 2.59 -36.30 -17.43
N CYS A 126 3.23 -35.17 -17.12
CA CYS A 126 2.89 -34.36 -15.94
C CYS A 126 2.49 -32.94 -16.37
N GLY A 127 1.41 -32.42 -15.80
CA GLY A 127 0.93 -31.06 -16.02
C GLY A 127 1.15 -30.13 -14.82
N ALA A 128 0.99 -28.83 -15.09
CA ALA A 128 0.67 -27.84 -14.07
C ALA A 128 -0.71 -27.26 -14.40
N GLN A 129 -1.61 -27.27 -13.42
CA GLN A 129 -3.01 -26.91 -13.59
C GLN A 129 -3.31 -25.68 -12.73
N VAL A 130 -4.01 -24.68 -13.28
CA VAL A 130 -4.31 -23.43 -12.56
C VAL A 130 -5.81 -23.25 -12.45
N HIS A 131 -6.29 -23.07 -11.23
CA HIS A 131 -7.70 -22.89 -10.88
C HIS A 131 -7.92 -21.43 -10.45
N VAL A 132 -8.88 -20.75 -11.06
CA VAL A 132 -9.22 -19.36 -10.69
C VAL A 132 -10.70 -19.28 -10.33
N ASP A 133 -11.00 -18.66 -9.19
CA ASP A 133 -12.37 -18.44 -8.73
C ASP A 133 -13.14 -17.50 -9.68
N VAL A 134 -14.35 -17.89 -10.04
CA VAL A 134 -15.26 -17.13 -10.91
C VAL A 134 -16.64 -16.95 -10.28
N GLY A 135 -16.84 -17.43 -9.05
CA GLY A 135 -18.05 -17.28 -8.24
C GLY A 135 -19.21 -18.21 -8.63
N ASP A 136 -19.40 -18.50 -9.92
CA ASP A 136 -20.46 -19.38 -10.40
C ASP A 136 -20.09 -20.15 -11.68
N ARG A 137 -20.83 -21.22 -11.93
CA ARG A 137 -20.52 -22.18 -13.01
C ARG A 137 -20.88 -21.67 -14.41
N ASP A 138 -21.87 -20.77 -14.53
CA ASP A 138 -22.18 -20.14 -15.81
C ASP A 138 -21.06 -19.19 -16.24
N SER A 139 -20.56 -18.39 -15.28
CA SER A 139 -19.37 -17.56 -15.45
C SER A 139 -18.15 -18.40 -15.81
N ALA A 140 -17.95 -19.57 -15.19
CA ALA A 140 -16.86 -20.49 -15.55
C ALA A 140 -16.91 -20.92 -17.03
N VAL A 141 -18.08 -21.29 -17.54
CA VAL A 141 -18.25 -21.67 -18.96
C VAL A 141 -18.00 -20.48 -19.88
N ALA A 142 -18.59 -19.32 -19.57
CA ALA A 142 -18.47 -18.12 -20.38
C ALA A 142 -17.01 -17.61 -20.44
N VAL A 143 -16.29 -17.68 -19.33
CA VAL A 143 -14.87 -17.32 -19.25
C VAL A 143 -14.03 -18.35 -20.01
N ALA A 144 -14.25 -19.65 -19.82
CA ALA A 144 -13.50 -20.71 -20.52
C ALA A 144 -13.57 -20.55 -22.05
N HIS A 145 -14.77 -20.27 -22.58
CA HIS A 145 -14.98 -19.95 -23.99
C HIS A 145 -14.10 -18.78 -24.44
N ARG A 146 -14.10 -17.67 -23.69
CA ARG A 146 -13.37 -16.44 -24.05
C ARG A 146 -11.85 -16.59 -23.98
N LEU A 147 -11.36 -17.49 -23.15
CA LEU A 147 -9.93 -17.66 -22.89
C LEU A 147 -9.22 -18.58 -23.86
N GLY A 148 -9.93 -19.41 -24.63
CA GLY A 148 -9.32 -20.41 -25.52
C GLY A 148 -8.23 -19.86 -26.44
N ARG A 149 -8.39 -18.63 -26.95
CA ARG A 149 -7.39 -17.96 -27.80
C ARG A 149 -6.04 -17.68 -27.11
N TRP A 150 -6.01 -17.62 -25.78
CA TRP A 150 -4.81 -17.34 -24.99
C TRP A 150 -4.06 -18.61 -24.54
N VAL A 151 -4.56 -19.79 -24.86
CA VAL A 151 -3.88 -21.07 -24.60
C VAL A 151 -2.46 -21.11 -25.19
N PRO A 152 -2.20 -20.71 -26.45
CA PRO A 152 -0.87 -20.82 -27.05
C PRO A 152 0.26 -20.09 -26.30
N PRO A 153 0.15 -18.79 -25.93
CA PRO A 153 1.23 -18.12 -25.18
C PRO A 153 1.42 -18.68 -23.77
N LEU A 154 0.35 -19.13 -23.09
CA LEU A 154 0.47 -19.78 -21.78
C LEU A 154 1.19 -21.14 -21.89
N LEU A 155 0.86 -21.94 -22.90
CA LEU A 155 1.58 -23.19 -23.17
C LEU A 155 3.06 -22.93 -23.46
N ALA A 156 3.38 -21.93 -24.29
CA ALA A 156 4.75 -21.60 -24.67
C ALA A 156 5.65 -21.29 -23.47
N LEU A 157 5.12 -20.62 -22.44
CA LEU A 157 5.83 -20.34 -21.19
C LEU A 157 6.13 -21.61 -20.36
N SER A 158 5.29 -22.64 -20.46
CA SER A 158 5.39 -23.85 -19.65
C SER A 158 6.25 -24.98 -20.25
N VAL A 159 6.58 -24.91 -21.55
CA VAL A 159 7.12 -26.07 -22.30
C VAL A 159 8.37 -26.68 -21.66
N SER A 160 8.32 -27.98 -21.39
CA SER A 160 9.36 -28.69 -20.65
C SER A 160 9.49 -30.16 -21.05
N SER A 161 8.99 -30.55 -22.22
CA SER A 161 8.96 -31.95 -22.66
C SER A 161 9.54 -32.19 -24.06
N PRO A 162 10.82 -31.85 -24.34
CA PRO A 162 11.41 -32.08 -25.66
C PRO A 162 11.75 -33.55 -25.95
N TYR A 163 11.94 -34.38 -24.91
CA TYR A 163 12.34 -35.77 -25.04
C TYR A 163 11.18 -36.74 -24.78
N TRP A 164 11.14 -37.81 -25.55
CA TRP A 164 10.23 -38.94 -25.35
C TRP A 164 10.99 -40.24 -25.59
N LEU A 165 10.96 -41.15 -24.62
CA LEU A 165 11.65 -42.45 -24.68
C LEU A 165 13.13 -42.31 -25.11
N GLY A 166 13.85 -41.38 -24.49
CA GLY A 166 15.26 -41.12 -24.76
C GLY A 166 15.57 -40.37 -26.06
N SER A 167 14.57 -40.02 -26.87
CA SER A 167 14.75 -39.38 -28.17
C SER A 167 14.28 -37.93 -28.19
N ASP A 168 15.04 -37.02 -28.81
CA ASP A 168 14.55 -35.66 -29.07
C ASP A 168 13.42 -35.74 -30.10
N THR A 169 12.25 -35.26 -29.70
CA THR A 169 11.03 -35.28 -30.52
C THR A 169 11.01 -34.15 -31.56
N GLY A 170 11.87 -33.15 -31.39
CA GLY A 170 11.86 -31.88 -32.10
C GLY A 170 10.78 -30.91 -31.62
N TYR A 171 9.93 -31.27 -30.65
CA TYR A 171 8.94 -30.39 -30.03
C TYR A 171 9.48 -29.78 -28.74
N ALA A 172 8.95 -28.65 -28.31
CA ALA A 172 9.25 -28.07 -26.99
C ALA A 172 8.33 -28.68 -25.91
N SER A 173 7.06 -28.92 -26.25
CA SER A 173 6.12 -29.71 -25.44
C SER A 173 5.64 -30.92 -26.23
N TYR A 174 6.24 -32.08 -26.00
CA TYR A 174 5.74 -33.35 -26.55
C TYR A 174 4.53 -33.87 -25.76
N ARG A 175 4.40 -33.49 -24.49
CA ARG A 175 3.20 -33.74 -23.67
C ARG A 175 1.93 -33.31 -24.41
N THR A 176 1.94 -32.12 -25.02
CA THR A 176 0.79 -31.62 -25.78
C THR A 176 0.40 -32.56 -26.92
N LEU A 177 1.38 -33.18 -27.61
CA LEU A 177 1.12 -34.07 -28.75
C LEU A 177 0.55 -35.41 -28.29
N LEU A 178 1.02 -35.93 -27.15
CA LEU A 178 0.45 -37.12 -26.52
C LEU A 178 -1.00 -36.85 -26.08
N TRP A 179 -1.21 -35.70 -25.42
CA TRP A 179 -2.50 -35.29 -24.87
C TRP A 179 -3.55 -35.07 -25.95
N GLN A 180 -3.22 -34.39 -27.05
CA GLN A 180 -4.13 -34.08 -28.16
C GLN A 180 -4.78 -35.28 -28.87
N ARG A 181 -4.35 -36.51 -28.56
CA ARG A 181 -4.92 -37.75 -29.09
C ARG A 181 -6.16 -38.21 -28.31
N TRP A 182 -6.38 -37.68 -27.10
CA TRP A 182 -7.56 -38.02 -26.31
C TRP A 182 -8.82 -37.36 -26.89
N PRO A 183 -9.99 -38.04 -26.87
CA PRO A 183 -11.15 -37.66 -27.68
C PRO A 183 -11.72 -36.26 -27.43
N THR A 184 -11.57 -35.72 -26.22
CA THR A 184 -12.16 -34.44 -25.79
C THR A 184 -11.10 -33.38 -25.51
N THR A 185 -9.89 -33.54 -26.03
CA THR A 185 -8.83 -32.53 -25.85
C THR A 185 -8.94 -31.41 -26.86
N GLY A 186 -8.44 -30.23 -26.49
CA GLY A 186 -8.46 -29.05 -27.34
C GLY A 186 -9.50 -28.00 -26.92
N PRO A 187 -9.72 -27.00 -27.79
CA PRO A 187 -10.63 -25.90 -27.52
C PRO A 187 -12.10 -26.32 -27.63
N VAL A 188 -12.94 -25.75 -26.75
CA VAL A 188 -14.40 -25.83 -26.82
C VAL A 188 -14.96 -24.49 -27.24
N ASP A 189 -15.97 -24.50 -28.10
CA ASP A 189 -16.61 -23.30 -28.64
C ASP A 189 -18.14 -23.44 -28.61
N GLY A 190 -18.82 -22.31 -28.65
CA GLY A 190 -20.28 -22.23 -28.80
C GLY A 190 -21.11 -22.52 -27.55
N LEU A 191 -20.50 -22.68 -26.38
CA LEU A 191 -21.21 -22.85 -25.11
C LEU A 191 -21.33 -21.52 -24.36
N ALA A 192 -22.54 -21.21 -23.88
CA ALA A 192 -22.87 -19.97 -23.18
C ALA A 192 -23.39 -20.18 -21.74
N SER A 193 -23.62 -21.42 -21.32
CA SER A 193 -24.12 -21.74 -19.96
C SER A 193 -23.62 -23.09 -19.44
N ALA A 194 -23.63 -23.25 -18.12
CA ALA A 194 -23.38 -24.52 -17.44
C ALA A 194 -24.35 -25.62 -17.89
N ALA A 195 -25.61 -25.26 -18.18
CA ALA A 195 -26.59 -26.21 -18.69
C ALA A 195 -26.26 -26.74 -20.09
N GLU A 196 -25.71 -25.90 -20.98
CA GLU A 196 -25.22 -26.33 -22.29
C GLU A 196 -23.97 -27.20 -22.15
N TYR A 197 -23.05 -26.83 -21.26
CA TYR A 197 -21.87 -27.61 -20.96
C TYR A 197 -22.23 -29.00 -20.42
N ASP A 198 -23.16 -29.09 -19.46
CA ASP A 198 -23.64 -30.35 -18.92
C ASP A 198 -24.30 -31.23 -19.99
N ARG A 199 -25.09 -30.64 -20.91
CA ARG A 199 -25.67 -31.39 -22.04
C ARG A 199 -24.60 -31.95 -22.97
N LEU A 200 -23.58 -31.16 -23.29
CA LEU A 200 -22.44 -31.64 -24.09
C LEU A 200 -21.75 -32.82 -23.42
N LEU A 201 -21.49 -32.73 -22.11
CA LEU A 201 -20.87 -33.83 -21.37
C LEU A 201 -21.76 -35.07 -21.33
N ASP A 202 -23.07 -34.92 -21.11
CA ASP A 202 -24.00 -36.04 -21.12
C ASP A 202 -24.13 -36.70 -22.50
N GLU A 203 -24.03 -35.92 -23.58
CA GLU A 203 -23.99 -36.45 -24.95
C GLU A 203 -22.68 -37.20 -25.23
N LEU A 204 -21.54 -36.67 -24.78
CA LEU A 204 -20.25 -37.35 -24.90
C LEU A 204 -20.24 -38.67 -24.11
N VAL A 205 -20.75 -38.69 -22.87
CA VAL A 205 -20.87 -39.92 -22.07
C VAL A 205 -21.84 -40.90 -22.74
N ARG A 206 -23.00 -40.43 -23.18
CA ARG A 206 -24.01 -41.28 -23.85
C ARG A 206 -23.50 -41.87 -25.17
N SER A 207 -22.59 -41.19 -25.86
CA SER A 207 -21.96 -41.70 -27.09
C SER A 207 -21.03 -42.89 -26.85
N GLY A 208 -20.60 -43.13 -25.60
CA GLY A 208 -19.61 -44.14 -25.25
C GLY A 208 -18.18 -43.78 -25.65
N VAL A 209 -17.93 -42.55 -26.13
CA VAL A 209 -16.57 -42.06 -26.43
C VAL A 209 -15.80 -41.75 -25.14
N ILE A 210 -16.50 -41.28 -24.11
CA ILE A 210 -15.97 -41.11 -22.77
C ILE A 210 -16.80 -41.89 -21.75
N SER A 211 -16.12 -42.50 -20.78
CA SER A 211 -16.76 -43.31 -19.74
C SER A 211 -17.46 -42.48 -18.65
N ASP A 212 -16.96 -41.28 -18.35
CA ASP A 212 -17.54 -40.38 -17.35
C ASP A 212 -17.24 -38.90 -17.65
N ARG A 213 -17.95 -37.99 -16.94
CA ARG A 213 -17.79 -36.53 -17.10
C ARG A 213 -16.38 -36.02 -16.75
N GLY A 214 -15.63 -36.73 -15.92
CA GLY A 214 -14.26 -36.41 -15.55
C GLY A 214 -13.25 -36.62 -16.69
N MET A 215 -13.63 -37.32 -17.75
CA MET A 215 -12.84 -37.44 -18.98
C MET A 215 -12.96 -36.24 -19.92
N ALA A 216 -13.60 -35.15 -19.50
CA ALA A 216 -13.69 -33.90 -20.26
C ALA A 216 -12.35 -33.13 -20.25
N TYR A 217 -11.41 -33.54 -21.09
CA TYR A 217 -10.03 -33.05 -21.12
C TYR A 217 -9.78 -31.73 -21.90
N PHE A 218 -10.74 -30.82 -21.92
CA PHE A 218 -10.59 -29.54 -22.62
C PHE A 218 -9.44 -28.71 -22.06
N ASP A 219 -8.78 -27.91 -22.90
CA ASP A 219 -7.57 -27.14 -22.53
C ASP A 219 -7.84 -26.12 -21.42
N ILE A 220 -9.03 -25.53 -21.45
CA ILE A 220 -9.62 -24.70 -20.39
C ILE A 220 -11.04 -25.20 -20.13
N ARG A 221 -11.40 -25.45 -18.88
CA ARG A 221 -12.72 -25.98 -18.52
C ARG A 221 -13.26 -25.44 -17.19
N PRO A 222 -14.58 -25.42 -17.00
CA PRO A 222 -15.16 -25.31 -15.67
C PRO A 222 -14.73 -26.48 -14.79
N SER A 223 -14.43 -26.22 -13.53
CA SER A 223 -14.19 -27.31 -12.58
C SER A 223 -15.45 -28.15 -12.35
N ALA A 224 -15.24 -29.45 -12.13
CA ALA A 224 -16.33 -30.38 -11.85
C ALA A 224 -16.87 -30.25 -10.42
N HIS A 225 -16.10 -29.67 -9.50
CA HIS A 225 -16.37 -29.69 -8.07
C HIS A 225 -16.16 -28.33 -7.38
N LEU A 226 -15.56 -27.34 -8.06
CA LEU A 226 -15.35 -25.98 -7.54
C LEU A 226 -15.99 -24.93 -8.47
N PRO A 227 -16.36 -23.74 -7.96
CA PRO A 227 -16.79 -22.60 -8.78
C PRO A 227 -15.60 -21.91 -9.47
N THR A 228 -14.71 -22.69 -10.09
CA THR A 228 -13.48 -22.21 -10.71
C THR A 228 -13.46 -22.53 -12.21
N VAL A 229 -12.62 -21.79 -12.93
CA VAL A 229 -12.15 -22.17 -14.27
C VAL A 229 -10.73 -22.72 -14.17
N GLU A 230 -10.46 -23.83 -14.86
CA GLU A 230 -9.22 -24.60 -14.83
C GLU A 230 -8.45 -24.45 -16.15
N LEU A 231 -7.17 -24.09 -16.10
CA LEU A 231 -6.19 -24.19 -17.19
C LEU A 231 -5.43 -25.51 -17.05
N ARG A 232 -5.45 -26.37 -18.08
CA ARG A 232 -4.88 -27.75 -18.00
C ARG A 232 -3.84 -28.08 -19.07
N VAL A 233 -3.64 -27.16 -20.01
CA VAL A 233 -2.77 -27.36 -21.16
C VAL A 233 -1.27 -27.32 -20.82
N CYS A 234 -0.88 -26.65 -19.73
CA CYS A 234 0.53 -26.42 -19.40
C CYS A 234 1.27 -27.72 -19.04
N ASP A 235 2.53 -27.82 -19.49
CA ASP A 235 3.45 -28.84 -19.00
C ASP A 235 3.79 -28.57 -17.53
N ALA A 236 4.18 -29.61 -16.78
CA ALA A 236 4.78 -29.42 -15.47
C ALA A 236 6.07 -28.58 -15.60
N CYS A 237 6.21 -27.55 -14.76
CA CYS A 237 7.31 -26.60 -14.85
C CYS A 237 8.43 -26.96 -13.86
N PRO A 238 9.70 -27.10 -14.27
CA PRO A 238 10.80 -27.35 -13.33
C PRO A 238 10.95 -26.29 -12.24
N ARG A 239 10.50 -25.06 -12.51
CA ARG A 239 10.66 -23.88 -11.65
C ARG A 239 9.32 -23.38 -11.11
N VAL A 240 9.27 -23.05 -9.82
CA VAL A 240 8.06 -22.48 -9.18
C VAL A 240 7.73 -21.12 -9.78
N GLU A 241 8.75 -20.34 -10.14
CA GLU A 241 8.62 -19.03 -10.79
C GLU A 241 7.73 -19.08 -12.04
N ASP A 242 7.89 -20.13 -12.86
CA ASP A 242 7.13 -20.29 -14.09
C ASP A 242 5.66 -20.63 -13.80
N VAL A 243 5.41 -21.40 -12.74
CA VAL A 243 4.05 -21.73 -12.27
C VAL A 243 3.34 -20.49 -11.72
N VAL A 244 4.04 -19.68 -10.93
CA VAL A 244 3.50 -18.42 -10.37
C VAL A 244 3.21 -17.40 -11.48
N LEU A 245 4.09 -17.31 -12.48
CA LEU A 245 3.86 -16.49 -13.68
C LEU A 245 2.59 -16.93 -14.42
N LEU A 246 2.43 -18.23 -14.68
CA LEU A 246 1.24 -18.78 -15.33
C LEU A 246 -0.03 -18.52 -14.52
N ALA A 247 0.04 -18.70 -13.19
CA ALA A 247 -1.06 -18.42 -12.29
C ALA A 247 -1.50 -16.95 -12.31
N GLY A 248 -0.54 -16.02 -12.26
CA GLY A 248 -0.80 -14.59 -12.32
C GLY A 248 -1.39 -14.14 -13.66
N LEU A 249 -0.82 -14.60 -14.78
CA LEU A 249 -1.32 -14.29 -16.12
C LEU A 249 -2.72 -14.86 -16.36
N PHE A 250 -2.96 -16.11 -15.97
CA PHE A 250 -4.26 -16.75 -16.13
C PHE A 250 -5.32 -16.08 -15.26
N ARG A 251 -5.00 -15.72 -14.00
CA ARG A 251 -5.91 -14.96 -13.14
C ARG A 251 -6.25 -13.60 -13.74
N ALA A 252 -5.27 -12.84 -14.20
CA ALA A 252 -5.50 -11.52 -14.79
C ALA A 252 -6.37 -11.62 -16.06
N LEU A 253 -6.16 -12.66 -16.89
CA LEU A 253 -7.01 -12.97 -18.03
C LEU A 253 -8.46 -13.26 -17.60
N VAL A 254 -8.66 -14.10 -16.57
CA VAL A 254 -10.00 -14.41 -16.03
C VAL A 254 -10.70 -13.15 -15.54
N ILE A 255 -10.02 -12.31 -14.74
CA ILE A 255 -10.57 -11.04 -14.24
C ILE A 255 -11.00 -10.14 -15.39
N ARG A 256 -10.18 -10.01 -16.43
CA ARG A 256 -10.49 -9.21 -17.62
C ARG A 256 -11.75 -9.72 -18.32
N GLU A 257 -11.85 -11.03 -18.55
CA GLU A 257 -13.01 -11.59 -19.26
C GLU A 257 -14.28 -11.58 -18.39
N LEU A 258 -14.17 -11.71 -17.06
CA LEU A 258 -15.30 -11.49 -16.15
C LEU A 258 -15.84 -10.07 -16.24
N ALA A 259 -14.95 -9.06 -16.22
CA ALA A 259 -15.35 -7.67 -16.38
C ALA A 259 -16.02 -7.41 -17.74
N ALA A 260 -15.51 -8.03 -18.81
CA ALA A 260 -16.12 -7.94 -20.14
C ALA A 260 -17.52 -8.60 -20.20
N ILE A 261 -17.71 -9.73 -19.52
CA ILE A 261 -19.02 -10.38 -19.38
C ILE A 261 -20.00 -9.47 -18.63
N ASP A 262 -19.57 -8.89 -17.51
CA ASP A 262 -20.41 -7.99 -16.70
C ASP A 262 -20.78 -6.71 -17.46
N ALA A 263 -19.90 -6.23 -18.34
CA ALA A 263 -20.14 -5.12 -19.25
C ALA A 263 -21.02 -5.49 -20.47
N GLY A 264 -21.36 -6.77 -20.66
CA GLY A 264 -22.14 -7.25 -21.80
C GLY A 264 -21.39 -7.26 -23.13
N GLU A 265 -20.05 -7.27 -23.11
CA GLU A 265 -19.24 -7.31 -24.32
C GLU A 265 -19.29 -8.70 -24.96
N PRO A 266 -19.50 -8.83 -26.29
CA PRO A 266 -19.52 -10.14 -26.93
C PRO A 266 -18.13 -10.82 -26.88
N PRO A 267 -18.07 -12.17 -26.87
CA PRO A 267 -16.80 -12.87 -26.97
C PRO A 267 -16.12 -12.54 -28.31
N ARG A 268 -14.80 -12.35 -28.31
CA ARG A 268 -14.06 -12.17 -29.56
C ARG A 268 -14.01 -13.51 -30.31
N PRO A 269 -14.29 -13.53 -31.63
CA PRO A 269 -14.28 -14.77 -32.40
C PRO A 269 -12.89 -15.43 -32.36
N GLY A 270 -12.83 -16.72 -32.02
CA GLY A 270 -11.63 -17.54 -32.14
C GLY A 270 -12.00 -18.84 -32.83
N HIS A 271 -11.56 -19.05 -34.08
CA HIS A 271 -11.89 -20.27 -34.80
C HIS A 271 -11.18 -21.47 -34.12
N PRO A 272 -11.87 -22.51 -33.65
CA PRO A 272 -11.25 -23.62 -32.90
C PRO A 272 -10.08 -24.29 -33.64
N ALA A 273 -10.21 -24.45 -34.97
CA ALA A 273 -9.10 -24.96 -35.80
C ALA A 273 -7.85 -24.07 -35.76
N LEU A 274 -8.00 -22.74 -35.69
CA LEU A 274 -6.87 -21.81 -35.58
C LEU A 274 -6.24 -21.89 -34.19
N VAL A 275 -7.05 -21.94 -33.12
CA VAL A 275 -6.55 -22.13 -31.75
C VAL A 275 -5.77 -23.44 -31.65
N ARG A 276 -6.28 -24.53 -32.22
CA ARG A 276 -5.58 -25.82 -32.26
C ARG A 276 -4.27 -25.74 -33.04
N ALA A 277 -4.25 -25.07 -34.19
CA ALA A 277 -3.03 -24.87 -34.98
C ALA A 277 -1.99 -23.99 -34.26
N ALA A 278 -2.44 -22.92 -33.59
CA ALA A 278 -1.59 -22.04 -32.80
C ALA A 278 -1.01 -22.76 -31.57
N THR A 279 -1.81 -23.59 -30.90
CA THR A 279 -1.39 -24.43 -29.78
C THR A 279 -0.35 -25.46 -30.23
N TRP A 280 -0.56 -26.10 -31.39
CA TRP A 280 0.46 -26.97 -31.99
C TRP A 280 1.77 -26.22 -32.29
N ARG A 281 1.69 -24.99 -32.81
CA ARG A 281 2.88 -24.15 -33.05
C ARG A 281 3.60 -23.82 -31.74
N ALA A 282 2.87 -23.45 -30.69
CA ALA A 282 3.45 -23.21 -29.36
C ALA A 282 4.13 -24.47 -28.82
N ALA A 283 3.49 -25.64 -28.92
CA ALA A 283 4.09 -26.92 -28.54
C ALA A 283 5.35 -27.26 -29.34
N ARG A 284 5.41 -26.86 -30.62
CA ARG A 284 6.59 -27.09 -31.48
C ARG A 284 7.76 -26.19 -31.08
N SER A 285 7.51 -24.90 -30.93
CA SER A 285 8.58 -23.90 -30.92
C SER A 285 8.90 -23.32 -29.56
N GLY A 286 8.00 -23.44 -28.57
CA GLY A 286 8.19 -22.82 -27.26
C GLY A 286 8.38 -21.30 -27.34
N LEU A 287 9.27 -20.77 -26.49
CA LEU A 287 9.67 -19.36 -26.49
C LEU A 287 10.76 -19.05 -27.53
N GLY A 288 11.40 -20.08 -28.09
CA GLY A 288 12.49 -19.94 -29.06
C GLY A 288 12.07 -19.61 -30.50
N GLY A 289 10.75 -19.50 -30.79
CA GLY A 289 10.25 -19.26 -32.14
C GLY A 289 9.09 -18.27 -32.21
N GLU A 290 8.29 -18.39 -33.27
CA GLU A 290 7.09 -17.57 -33.45
C GLU A 290 5.85 -18.27 -32.88
N LEU A 291 4.99 -17.48 -32.24
CA LEU A 291 3.63 -17.84 -31.88
C LEU A 291 2.65 -17.25 -32.89
N VAL A 292 1.36 -17.54 -32.72
CA VAL A 292 0.29 -16.89 -33.49
C VAL A 292 -0.39 -15.90 -32.56
N ASP A 293 -0.40 -14.63 -32.94
CA ASP A 293 -1.08 -13.58 -32.18
C ASP A 293 -2.60 -13.86 -32.18
N PRO A 294 -3.24 -13.99 -30.99
CA PRO A 294 -4.66 -14.27 -30.91
C PRO A 294 -5.56 -13.10 -31.35
N ALA A 295 -5.02 -11.89 -31.53
CA ALA A 295 -5.77 -10.74 -32.03
C ALA A 295 -5.76 -10.66 -33.57
N THR A 296 -4.59 -10.86 -34.19
CA THR A 296 -4.41 -10.69 -35.65
C THR A 296 -4.42 -12.01 -36.42
N GLY A 297 -4.10 -13.12 -35.76
CA GLY A 297 -3.86 -14.42 -36.41
C GLY A 297 -2.52 -14.51 -37.14
N GLU A 298 -1.66 -13.49 -37.03
CA GLU A 298 -0.36 -13.44 -37.69
C GLU A 298 0.75 -14.07 -36.84
N PRO A 299 1.83 -14.59 -37.47
CA PRO A 299 3.03 -15.01 -36.75
C PRO A 299 3.69 -13.83 -36.03
N GLN A 300 4.08 -14.02 -34.77
CA GLN A 300 4.83 -13.03 -34.00
C GLN A 300 5.89 -13.71 -33.14
N PRO A 301 7.08 -13.11 -32.95
CA PRO A 301 8.08 -13.62 -32.01
C PRO A 301 7.47 -13.85 -30.61
N ALA A 302 7.71 -15.03 -30.03
CA ALA A 302 7.08 -15.43 -28.77
C ALA A 302 7.29 -14.40 -27.66
N GLY A 303 8.53 -13.90 -27.53
CA GLY A 303 8.86 -12.91 -26.50
C GLY A 303 8.16 -11.56 -26.66
N GLU A 304 7.88 -11.12 -27.89
CA GLU A 304 7.09 -9.91 -28.11
C GLU A 304 5.63 -10.13 -27.77
N LEU A 305 5.08 -11.30 -28.14
CA LEU A 305 3.69 -11.65 -27.83
C LEU A 305 3.47 -11.77 -26.32
N VAL A 306 4.39 -12.39 -25.58
CA VAL A 306 4.33 -12.49 -24.12
C VAL A 306 4.40 -11.11 -23.47
N ARG A 307 5.30 -10.22 -23.92
CA ARG A 307 5.36 -8.83 -23.42
C ARG A 307 4.07 -8.07 -23.69
N ALA A 308 3.51 -8.21 -24.90
CA ALA A 308 2.25 -7.58 -25.27
C ALA A 308 1.08 -8.11 -24.42
N LEU A 309 1.07 -9.42 -24.12
CA LEU A 309 0.11 -10.04 -23.21
C LEU A 309 0.20 -9.44 -21.80
N VAL A 310 1.42 -9.39 -21.23
CA VAL A 310 1.66 -8.82 -19.89
C VAL A 310 1.19 -7.37 -19.83
N GLU A 311 1.65 -6.51 -20.74
CA GLU A 311 1.26 -5.10 -20.78
C GLU A 311 -0.24 -4.93 -20.99
N GLY A 312 -0.86 -5.75 -21.84
CA GLY A 312 -2.31 -5.75 -22.07
C GLY A 312 -3.14 -6.21 -20.87
N LEU A 313 -2.52 -6.83 -19.86
CA LEU A 313 -3.13 -7.25 -18.59
C LEU A 313 -2.76 -6.34 -17.41
N ARG A 314 -1.99 -5.28 -17.66
CA ARG A 314 -1.52 -4.36 -16.63
C ARG A 314 -2.63 -3.85 -15.70
N PRO A 315 -3.81 -3.40 -16.18
CA PRO A 315 -4.86 -2.91 -15.28
C PRO A 315 -5.35 -3.97 -14.28
N GLN A 316 -5.44 -5.24 -14.72
CA GLN A 316 -5.86 -6.33 -13.85
C GLN A 316 -4.78 -6.70 -12.86
N LEU A 317 -3.52 -6.76 -13.31
CA LEU A 317 -2.36 -7.06 -12.47
C LEU A 317 -2.09 -5.98 -11.43
N GLU A 318 -2.23 -4.70 -11.77
CA GLU A 318 -2.15 -3.58 -10.82
C GLU A 318 -3.32 -3.64 -9.82
N GLY A 319 -4.53 -4.01 -10.29
CA GLY A 319 -5.70 -4.18 -9.44
C GLY A 319 -5.57 -5.27 -8.39
N THR A 320 -4.82 -6.34 -8.67
CA THR A 320 -4.52 -7.42 -7.71
C THR A 320 -3.21 -7.23 -6.96
N GLY A 321 -2.41 -6.22 -7.31
CA GLY A 321 -1.10 -5.97 -6.71
C GLY A 321 0.02 -6.91 -7.19
N ASP A 322 -0.15 -7.58 -8.33
CA ASP A 322 0.83 -8.53 -8.87
C ASP A 322 1.62 -8.02 -10.08
N TRP A 323 1.40 -6.78 -10.52
CA TRP A 323 2.05 -6.23 -11.72
C TRP A 323 3.57 -6.42 -11.71
N GLU A 324 4.23 -6.00 -10.64
CA GLU A 324 5.67 -6.11 -10.49
C GLU A 324 6.12 -7.56 -10.54
N LEU A 325 5.51 -8.43 -9.73
CA LEU A 325 5.87 -9.85 -9.67
C LEU A 325 5.71 -10.52 -11.04
N VAL A 326 4.55 -10.37 -11.68
CA VAL A 326 4.24 -11.02 -12.96
C VAL A 326 5.10 -10.47 -14.10
N SER A 327 5.30 -9.15 -14.18
CA SER A 327 6.14 -8.55 -15.22
C SER A 327 7.62 -8.94 -15.07
N GLU A 328 8.14 -8.99 -13.85
CA GLU A 328 9.51 -9.46 -13.57
C GLU A 328 9.69 -10.95 -13.91
N LEU A 329 8.76 -11.79 -13.47
CA LEU A 329 8.79 -13.22 -13.77
C LEU A 329 8.71 -13.47 -15.28
N ALA A 330 7.90 -12.69 -16.00
CA ALA A 330 7.80 -12.77 -17.46
C ALA A 330 9.13 -12.42 -18.14
N GLU A 331 9.74 -11.28 -17.81
CA GLU A 331 11.05 -10.90 -18.38
C GLU A 331 12.15 -11.89 -18.00
N ALA A 332 12.13 -12.43 -16.79
CA ALA A 332 13.07 -13.44 -16.35
C ALA A 332 12.91 -14.77 -17.10
N ALA A 333 11.66 -15.20 -17.36
CA ALA A 333 11.39 -16.37 -18.17
C ALA A 333 11.86 -16.17 -19.63
N LEU A 334 11.61 -14.98 -20.21
CA LEU A 334 12.06 -14.63 -21.55
C LEU A 334 13.60 -14.56 -21.67
N ALA A 335 14.27 -13.98 -20.68
CA ALA A 335 15.73 -13.88 -20.65
C ALA A 335 16.41 -15.25 -20.43
N ARG A 336 15.82 -16.09 -19.57
CA ARG A 336 16.32 -17.45 -19.28
C ARG A 336 16.06 -18.43 -20.44
N GLY A 337 14.99 -18.22 -21.20
CA GLY A 337 14.48 -19.16 -22.19
C GLY A 337 13.70 -20.31 -21.58
N ASP A 338 13.02 -21.10 -22.42
CA ASP A 338 12.20 -22.23 -21.99
C ASP A 338 12.99 -23.44 -21.49
N SER A 339 12.33 -24.34 -20.73
CA SER A 339 12.97 -25.54 -20.19
C SER A 339 13.42 -26.49 -21.30
N ALA A 340 12.64 -26.61 -22.38
CA ALA A 340 12.98 -27.48 -23.50
C ALA A 340 14.36 -27.15 -24.12
N THR A 341 14.66 -25.87 -24.28
CA THR A 341 15.97 -25.39 -24.77
C THR A 341 17.09 -25.73 -23.81
N ARG A 342 16.88 -25.53 -22.49
CA ARG A 342 17.88 -25.87 -21.47
C ARG A 342 18.15 -27.37 -21.38
N GLN A 343 17.11 -28.19 -21.49
CA GLN A 343 17.24 -29.66 -21.54
C GLN A 343 18.06 -30.11 -22.75
N ARG A 344 17.83 -29.54 -23.94
CA ARG A 344 18.66 -29.84 -25.13
C ARG A 344 20.11 -29.44 -24.95
N ALA A 345 20.38 -28.31 -24.28
CA ALA A 345 21.73 -27.89 -23.95
C ALA A 345 22.41 -28.87 -22.97
N ALA A 346 21.70 -29.32 -21.94
CA ALA A 346 22.20 -30.34 -21.01
C ALA A 346 22.48 -31.68 -21.72
N PHE A 347 21.60 -32.11 -22.62
CA PHE A 347 21.81 -33.31 -23.43
C PHE A 347 23.08 -33.20 -24.29
N ALA A 348 23.31 -32.05 -24.92
CA ALA A 348 24.53 -31.84 -25.70
C ALA A 348 25.80 -31.89 -24.84
N ALA A 349 25.71 -31.53 -23.55
CA ALA A 349 26.84 -31.53 -22.62
C ALA A 349 27.13 -32.92 -22.00
N GLY A 350 26.10 -33.72 -21.71
CA GLY A 350 26.27 -34.96 -20.95
C GLY A 350 25.24 -36.06 -21.23
N GLY A 351 24.55 -36.01 -22.37
CA GLY A 351 23.53 -36.99 -22.73
C GLY A 351 22.31 -36.94 -21.82
N MET A 352 21.55 -38.04 -21.78
CA MET A 352 20.26 -38.05 -21.11
C MET A 352 20.36 -37.94 -19.58
N ASP A 353 21.43 -38.46 -18.99
CA ASP A 353 21.67 -38.33 -17.55
C ASP A 353 21.80 -36.86 -17.14
N ALA A 354 22.51 -36.04 -17.92
CA ALA A 354 22.62 -34.60 -17.66
C ALA A 354 21.27 -33.87 -17.77
N VAL A 355 20.34 -34.35 -18.60
CA VAL A 355 18.97 -33.81 -18.67
C VAL A 355 18.21 -34.09 -17.38
N VAL A 356 18.27 -35.33 -16.89
CA VAL A 356 17.60 -35.72 -15.64
C VAL A 356 18.23 -35.00 -14.45
N GLU A 357 19.55 -34.87 -14.40
CA GLU A 357 20.26 -34.11 -13.37
C GLU A 357 19.86 -32.63 -13.36
N LEU A 358 19.76 -31.99 -14.54
CA LEU A 358 19.25 -30.62 -14.66
C LEU A 358 17.85 -30.50 -14.08
N LEU A 359 16.94 -31.40 -14.45
CA LEU A 359 15.55 -31.35 -14.00
C LEU A 359 15.41 -31.62 -12.50
N LEU A 360 16.18 -32.57 -11.95
CA LEU A 360 16.28 -32.81 -10.50
C LEU A 360 16.80 -31.56 -9.78
N ALA A 361 17.85 -30.94 -10.32
CA ALA A 361 18.44 -29.74 -9.74
C ALA A 361 17.47 -28.54 -9.80
N GLU A 362 16.79 -28.30 -10.92
CA GLU A 362 15.80 -27.22 -11.04
C GLU A 362 14.59 -27.47 -10.13
N THR A 363 14.09 -28.71 -10.05
CA THR A 363 12.97 -29.05 -9.15
C THR A 363 13.35 -28.85 -7.69
N ARG A 364 14.56 -29.29 -7.26
CA ARG A 364 15.06 -29.15 -5.89
C ARG A 364 15.46 -27.71 -5.54
N ALA A 365 16.01 -26.94 -6.47
CA ALA A 365 16.50 -25.58 -6.19
C ALA A 365 15.37 -24.60 -5.84
N ASN A 366 14.11 -24.94 -6.17
CA ASN A 366 12.94 -24.07 -5.98
C ASN A 366 12.02 -24.61 -4.87
N ILE A 367 12.60 -25.03 -3.74
CA ILE A 367 11.87 -25.51 -2.55
C ILE A 367 11.75 -24.44 -1.45
N GLU A 368 12.21 -23.22 -1.72
CA GLU A 368 12.04 -22.05 -0.86
C GLU A 368 11.58 -20.87 -1.72
N TRP A 369 10.54 -20.18 -1.26
CA TRP A 369 10.14 -18.88 -1.79
C TRP A 369 10.40 -17.86 -0.70
N THR A 370 11.24 -16.88 -0.98
CA THR A 370 11.23 -15.66 -0.18
C THR A 370 10.35 -14.65 -0.91
N PRO A 371 9.46 -13.90 -0.23
CA PRO A 371 8.68 -12.81 -0.83
C PRO A 371 9.54 -11.76 -1.59
N ASP A 372 10.86 -11.81 -1.41
CA ASP A 372 11.91 -10.98 -2.01
C ASP A 372 12.75 -11.69 -3.11
N ALA A 373 12.42 -12.93 -3.50
CA ALA A 373 13.21 -13.74 -4.45
C ALA A 373 13.10 -13.32 -5.93
N GLY A 374 12.16 -12.44 -6.26
CA GLY A 374 11.97 -11.92 -7.62
C GLY A 374 13.22 -11.23 -8.17
N PRO A 375 13.53 -11.37 -9.49
CA PRO A 375 14.76 -10.86 -10.07
C PRO A 375 14.92 -9.33 -10.02
N ALA A 376 13.88 -8.55 -9.72
CA ALA A 376 13.99 -7.11 -9.43
C ALA A 376 13.51 -6.69 -8.02
N ARG A 377 12.92 -7.59 -7.22
CA ARG A 377 12.85 -7.39 -5.74
C ARG A 377 14.19 -7.61 -5.04
N ARG A 378 15.20 -8.16 -5.73
CA ARG A 378 16.60 -7.98 -5.34
C ARG A 378 17.03 -6.55 -5.64
N ALA A 379 16.94 -5.75 -4.57
CA ALA A 379 17.53 -4.44 -4.36
C ALA A 379 16.70 -3.20 -4.72
N VAL A 380 15.94 -2.73 -3.73
CA VAL A 380 15.90 -1.28 -3.46
C VAL A 380 17.28 -0.88 -2.90
N THR A 381 18.35 -0.89 -3.69
CA THR A 381 19.70 -0.56 -3.16
C THR A 381 20.29 0.72 -3.73
N ARG A 382 19.83 1.24 -4.87
CA ARG A 382 20.53 2.39 -5.47
C ARG A 382 20.27 3.67 -4.69
N MET A 383 19.01 4.03 -4.46
CA MET A 383 18.66 5.23 -3.70
C MET A 383 18.87 5.07 -2.19
N LEU A 384 18.82 3.84 -1.68
CA LEU A 384 19.10 3.50 -0.28
C LEU A 384 20.57 3.13 -0.02
N ALA A 385 21.47 3.30 -1.00
CA ALA A 385 22.88 3.02 -0.83
C ALA A 385 23.47 3.90 0.29
N GLY A 386 23.90 3.27 1.39
CA GLY A 386 24.44 3.98 2.56
C GLY A 386 23.37 4.61 3.46
N TYR A 387 22.09 4.34 3.21
CA TYR A 387 20.99 4.74 4.09
C TYR A 387 21.03 3.91 5.36
N ARG A 388 21.24 4.56 6.51
CA ARG A 388 21.32 3.90 7.82
C ARG A 388 20.28 4.50 8.74
N THR A 389 19.45 3.65 9.33
CA THR A 389 18.43 4.07 10.27
C THR A 389 18.15 2.96 11.27
N ASP A 390 17.79 3.35 12.49
CA ASP A 390 17.37 2.44 13.55
C ASP A 390 15.83 2.36 13.66
N ALA A 391 15.13 3.41 13.23
CA ALA A 391 13.70 3.62 13.46
C ALA A 391 13.06 4.45 12.34
N ASP A 392 12.83 3.85 11.18
CA ASP A 392 12.29 4.54 9.99
C ASP A 392 10.91 4.04 9.58
N GLU A 393 10.07 4.97 9.12
CA GLU A 393 8.70 4.69 8.72
C GLU A 393 8.57 4.04 7.33
N ALA A 394 9.58 4.19 6.46
CA ALA A 394 9.56 3.70 5.09
C ALA A 394 10.56 2.57 4.83
N VAL A 395 11.62 2.46 5.61
CA VAL A 395 12.74 1.53 5.40
C VAL A 395 12.98 0.66 6.64
N VAL A 396 13.34 -0.60 6.44
CA VAL A 396 13.76 -1.53 7.49
C VAL A 396 15.29 -1.50 7.62
N PHE A 397 15.83 -1.92 8.76
CA PHE A 397 17.28 -1.88 9.06
C PHE A 397 18.17 -2.61 8.03
N ASP A 398 17.62 -3.52 7.23
CA ASP A 398 18.30 -4.25 6.16
C ASP A 398 18.26 -3.56 4.78
N GLY A 399 17.66 -2.37 4.69
CA GLY A 399 17.52 -1.59 3.46
C GLY A 399 16.29 -1.96 2.63
N THR A 400 15.38 -2.77 3.14
CA THR A 400 14.10 -3.09 2.46
C THR A 400 13.04 -2.01 2.73
N ALA A 401 12.14 -1.79 1.76
CA ALA A 401 11.03 -0.86 1.93
C ALA A 401 9.89 -1.52 2.73
N ARG A 402 9.38 -0.84 3.76
CA ARG A 402 8.17 -1.26 4.49
C ARG A 402 6.94 -1.14 3.58
N SER A 403 5.94 -2.01 3.71
CA SER A 403 4.64 -1.74 3.10
C SER A 403 4.02 -0.48 3.73
N PRO A 404 3.43 0.47 2.96
CA PRO A 404 3.14 0.43 1.51
C PRO A 404 4.19 1.13 0.62
N TYR A 405 5.40 1.37 1.12
CA TYR A 405 6.45 2.12 0.42
C TYR A 405 7.11 1.39 -0.75
N GLY A 406 6.87 0.09 -0.96
CA GLY A 406 7.48 -0.67 -2.06
C GLY A 406 7.35 0.02 -3.42
N THR A 407 6.13 0.44 -3.79
CA THR A 407 5.88 1.11 -5.08
C THR A 407 6.53 2.49 -5.17
N ILE A 408 6.56 3.24 -4.06
CA ILE A 408 7.22 4.55 -3.99
C ILE A 408 8.73 4.35 -4.19
N MET A 409 9.35 3.43 -3.46
CA MET A 409 10.78 3.18 -3.51
C MET A 409 11.22 2.68 -4.89
N ASN A 410 10.44 1.79 -5.52
CA ASN A 410 10.70 1.36 -6.90
C ASN A 410 10.65 2.53 -7.89
N ALA A 411 9.70 3.46 -7.73
CA ALA A 411 9.63 4.65 -8.57
C ALA A 411 10.82 5.59 -8.35
N LEU A 412 11.27 5.78 -7.09
CA LEU A 412 12.48 6.55 -6.78
C LEU A 412 13.74 5.92 -7.40
N ASP A 413 13.89 4.60 -7.33
CA ASP A 413 15.02 3.88 -7.93
C ASP A 413 15.01 3.94 -9.45
N ARG A 414 13.83 3.87 -10.10
CA ARG A 414 13.69 4.05 -11.56
C ARG A 414 14.14 5.44 -12.01
N LEU A 415 13.83 6.48 -11.25
CA LEU A 415 14.30 7.85 -11.53
C LEU A 415 15.81 7.98 -11.28
N GLY A 416 16.28 7.33 -10.22
CA GLY A 416 17.65 7.43 -9.73
C GLY A 416 18.05 8.84 -9.28
N PRO A 417 19.32 9.03 -8.88
CA PRO A 417 19.82 10.30 -8.36
C PRO A 417 19.67 11.48 -9.34
N GLU A 418 19.96 11.25 -10.63
CA GLU A 418 19.91 12.28 -11.66
C GLU A 418 18.47 12.72 -11.96
N GLY A 419 17.55 11.76 -12.08
CA GLY A 419 16.13 12.03 -12.28
C GLY A 419 15.54 12.79 -11.11
N LEU A 420 15.82 12.38 -9.87
CA LEU A 420 15.35 13.10 -8.67
C LEU A 420 15.95 14.50 -8.55
N ALA A 421 17.22 14.69 -8.92
CA ALA A 421 17.82 16.03 -8.98
C ALA A 421 17.14 16.92 -10.03
N GLU A 422 16.69 16.37 -11.16
CA GLU A 422 15.89 17.09 -12.14
C GLU A 422 14.51 17.45 -11.60
N ARG A 423 13.83 16.51 -10.93
CA ARG A 423 12.55 16.77 -10.26
C ARG A 423 12.68 17.83 -9.17
N ASP A 424 13.77 17.86 -8.41
CA ASP A 424 14.01 18.90 -7.40
C ASP A 424 14.22 20.28 -8.05
N ARG A 425 14.93 20.37 -9.18
CA ARG A 425 15.03 21.62 -9.94
C ARG A 425 13.67 22.11 -10.43
N GLU A 426 12.84 21.22 -10.95
CA GLU A 426 11.49 21.54 -11.39
C GLU A 426 10.60 21.98 -10.22
N ARG A 427 10.65 21.27 -9.08
CA ARG A 427 9.99 21.64 -7.82
C ARG A 427 10.32 23.08 -7.43
N ARG A 428 11.61 23.42 -7.35
CA ARG A 428 12.05 24.79 -7.02
C ARG A 428 11.55 25.82 -8.04
N ARG A 429 11.52 25.48 -9.34
CA ARG A 429 11.00 26.37 -10.38
C ARG A 429 9.50 26.63 -10.19
N VAL A 430 8.73 25.58 -9.96
CA VAL A 430 7.28 25.66 -9.75
C VAL A 430 6.95 26.45 -8.48
N GLN A 431 7.66 26.22 -7.38
CA GLN A 431 7.48 26.98 -6.14
C GLN A 431 7.74 28.47 -6.30
N ARG A 432 8.81 28.86 -7.01
CA ARG A 432 9.09 30.28 -7.33
C ARG A 432 7.94 30.92 -8.09
N ASN A 433 7.38 30.21 -9.08
CA ASN A 433 6.26 30.71 -9.88
C ASN A 433 4.98 30.89 -9.05
N LEU A 434 4.77 30.04 -8.04
CA LEU A 434 3.63 30.15 -7.13
C LEU A 434 3.82 31.22 -6.05
N GLY A 435 5.05 31.71 -5.84
CA GLY A 435 5.39 32.54 -4.69
C GLY A 435 5.28 31.77 -3.37
N MET A 436 5.59 30.47 -3.38
CA MET A 436 5.59 29.62 -2.18
C MET A 436 6.84 29.91 -1.35
N THR A 437 6.84 31.07 -0.69
CA THR A 437 7.93 31.59 0.12
C THR A 437 7.58 31.61 1.60
N PHE A 438 8.60 31.75 2.44
CA PHE A 438 8.52 31.99 3.88
C PHE A 438 9.66 32.91 4.29
N ARG A 439 9.53 33.54 5.46
CA ARG A 439 10.58 34.40 6.03
C ARG A 439 11.16 33.76 7.29
N VAL A 440 12.48 33.61 7.35
CA VAL A 440 13.21 33.16 8.54
C VAL A 440 13.48 34.36 9.45
N ALA A 441 13.37 34.17 10.76
CA ALA A 441 13.65 35.23 11.72
C ALA A 441 15.12 35.69 11.62
N GLY A 442 15.35 36.98 11.38
CA GLY A 442 16.69 37.58 11.26
C GLY A 442 17.22 37.70 9.83
N GLU A 443 16.46 37.29 8.81
CA GLU A 443 16.82 37.46 7.40
C GLU A 443 15.92 38.49 6.69
N ASP A 444 16.53 39.31 5.82
CA ASP A 444 15.83 40.37 5.08
C ASP A 444 15.13 39.88 3.79
N ALA A 445 15.32 38.62 3.39
CA ALA A 445 14.83 38.08 2.12
C ALA A 445 13.91 36.87 2.29
N ASP A 446 12.85 36.82 1.49
CA ASP A 446 11.94 35.68 1.41
C ASP A 446 12.66 34.46 0.79
N GLN A 447 12.62 33.32 1.50
CA GLN A 447 13.17 32.05 1.02
C GLN A 447 12.07 31.12 0.49
N LEU A 448 12.42 30.16 -0.35
CA LEU A 448 11.47 29.11 -0.76
C LEU A 448 11.21 28.15 0.40
N PHE A 449 9.94 27.88 0.69
CA PHE A 449 9.59 26.88 1.71
C PHE A 449 10.16 25.50 1.32
N PRO A 450 11.01 24.85 2.13
CA PRO A 450 11.59 23.56 1.76
C PRO A 450 10.51 22.48 1.69
N VAL A 451 10.40 21.82 0.54
CA VAL A 451 9.49 20.70 0.32
C VAL A 451 10.29 19.53 -0.23
N ASP A 452 10.23 18.40 0.44
CA ASP A 452 10.88 17.18 -0.01
C ASP A 452 10.04 16.43 -1.06
N LEU A 453 10.71 15.70 -1.95
CA LEU A 453 10.07 14.96 -3.04
C LEU A 453 9.43 13.63 -2.60
N VAL A 454 9.86 13.07 -1.48
CA VAL A 454 9.41 11.75 -1.01
C VAL A 454 8.17 11.94 -0.11
N PRO A 455 6.99 11.48 -0.55
CA PRO A 455 5.77 11.60 0.26
C PRO A 455 5.86 10.71 1.50
N ARG A 456 5.24 11.14 2.60
CA ARG A 456 5.05 10.32 3.80
C ARG A 456 3.69 9.66 3.75
N VAL A 457 3.61 8.35 3.93
CA VAL A 457 2.38 7.57 3.92
C VAL A 457 1.99 7.23 5.35
N ILE A 458 0.75 7.55 5.72
CA ILE A 458 0.13 7.09 6.96
C ILE A 458 -0.89 6.03 6.58
N ALA A 459 -0.60 4.78 6.94
CA ALA A 459 -1.46 3.64 6.62
C ALA A 459 -2.82 3.74 7.31
N ALA A 460 -3.83 3.07 6.76
CA ALA A 460 -5.20 3.13 7.29
C ALA A 460 -5.30 2.60 8.73
N GLU A 461 -4.46 1.62 9.08
CA GLU A 461 -4.34 1.05 10.43
C GLU A 461 -3.84 2.05 11.48
N ASP A 462 -2.96 2.98 11.09
CA ASP A 462 -2.53 4.09 11.96
C ASP A 462 -3.54 5.25 11.91
N TRP A 463 -4.01 5.60 10.72
CA TRP A 463 -4.81 6.82 10.54
C TRP A 463 -6.20 6.74 11.17
N ARG A 464 -6.89 5.59 11.10
CA ARG A 464 -8.25 5.44 11.65
C ARG A 464 -8.30 5.63 13.17
N PRO A 465 -7.42 5.00 13.98
CA PRO A 465 -7.29 5.31 15.41
C PRO A 465 -6.95 6.78 15.68
N LEU A 466 -5.97 7.35 14.95
CA LEU A 466 -5.59 8.76 15.09
C LEU A 466 -6.80 9.68 14.89
N GLN A 467 -7.60 9.45 13.85
CA GLN A 467 -8.80 10.25 13.59
C GLN A 467 -9.80 10.24 14.75
N ARG A 468 -10.01 9.08 15.38
CA ARG A 468 -10.93 8.96 16.53
C ARG A 468 -10.41 9.74 17.73
N GLY A 469 -9.12 9.57 18.04
CA GLY A 469 -8.50 10.23 19.17
C GLY A 469 -8.37 11.75 19.01
N LEU A 470 -8.07 12.23 17.80
CA LEU A 470 -8.05 13.65 17.47
C LEU A 470 -9.43 14.31 17.69
N ARG A 471 -10.52 13.64 17.28
CA ARG A 471 -11.89 14.14 17.52
C ARG A 471 -12.23 14.17 19.01
N GLN A 472 -11.87 13.12 19.75
CA GLN A 472 -12.07 13.06 21.19
C GLN A 472 -11.36 14.20 21.91
N ARG A 473 -10.07 14.39 21.62
CA ARG A 473 -9.24 15.44 22.24
C ARG A 473 -9.83 16.84 22.02
N VAL A 474 -10.22 17.15 20.79
CA VAL A 474 -10.78 18.47 20.45
C VAL A 474 -12.15 18.69 21.07
N ARG A 475 -12.98 17.65 21.26
CA ARG A 475 -14.24 17.77 22.03
C ARG A 475 -13.97 18.18 23.48
N ALA A 476 -12.96 17.59 24.12
CA ALA A 476 -12.60 17.92 25.49
C ALA A 476 -12.01 19.34 25.61
N LEU A 477 -11.17 19.75 24.67
CA LEU A 477 -10.61 21.11 24.62
C LEU A 477 -11.70 22.18 24.37
N GLU A 478 -12.65 21.91 23.48
CA GLU A 478 -13.80 22.80 23.26
C GLU A 478 -14.65 22.93 24.53
N ALA A 479 -14.93 21.82 25.22
CA ALA A 479 -15.66 21.83 26.49
C ALA A 479 -14.91 22.61 27.57
N PHE A 480 -13.59 22.43 27.66
CA PHE A 480 -12.72 23.19 28.57
C PHE A 480 -12.78 24.70 28.30
N LEU A 481 -12.64 25.11 27.03
CA LEU A 481 -12.69 26.52 26.66
C LEU A 481 -14.05 27.16 26.99
N HIS A 482 -15.15 26.40 26.92
CA HIS A 482 -16.44 26.89 27.40
C HIS A 482 -16.51 26.98 28.93
N ASP A 483 -15.99 26.00 29.65
CA ASP A 483 -16.06 25.95 31.11
C ASP A 483 -15.16 27.01 31.78
N VAL A 484 -13.92 27.18 31.30
CA VAL A 484 -12.94 28.12 31.89
C VAL A 484 -13.40 29.58 31.82
N TYR A 485 -14.15 29.93 30.77
CA TYR A 485 -14.78 31.25 30.62
C TYR A 485 -16.20 31.32 31.21
N GLY A 486 -16.76 30.19 31.62
CA GLY A 486 -18.11 30.03 32.15
C GLY A 486 -18.15 29.72 33.64
N GLU A 487 -18.63 28.52 33.99
CA GLU A 487 -18.87 28.10 35.38
C GLU A 487 -17.61 27.63 36.12
N ARG A 488 -16.52 27.38 35.39
CA ARG A 488 -15.25 26.89 35.93
C ARG A 488 -15.42 25.62 36.78
N ALA A 489 -16.31 24.73 36.35
CA ALA A 489 -16.65 23.48 37.02
C ALA A 489 -15.41 22.59 37.21
N VAL A 490 -14.55 22.45 36.19
CA VAL A 490 -13.33 21.63 36.25
C VAL A 490 -12.35 22.08 37.34
N ILE A 491 -12.36 23.38 37.67
CA ILE A 491 -11.52 23.96 38.72
C ILE A 491 -12.19 23.78 40.09
N ARG A 492 -13.49 24.08 40.18
CA ARG A 492 -14.31 23.90 41.39
C ARG A 492 -14.31 22.45 41.87
N ASP A 493 -14.33 21.49 40.95
CA ASP A 493 -14.36 20.06 41.22
C ASP A 493 -12.95 19.47 41.45
N GLY A 494 -11.91 20.31 41.41
CA GLY A 494 -10.53 19.92 41.73
C GLY A 494 -9.82 19.08 40.66
N VAL A 495 -10.37 19.00 39.45
CA VAL A 495 -9.76 18.27 38.33
C VAL A 495 -8.59 19.06 37.76
N LEU A 496 -8.77 20.37 37.57
CA LEU A 496 -7.73 21.29 37.11
C LEU A 496 -7.38 22.31 38.22
N PRO A 497 -6.12 22.45 38.62
CA PRO A 497 -5.72 23.50 39.56
C PRO A 497 -6.00 24.89 39.00
N ALA A 498 -6.51 25.80 39.83
CA ALA A 498 -6.91 27.15 39.40
C ALA A 498 -5.78 27.92 38.71
N TRP A 499 -4.54 27.78 39.21
CA TRP A 499 -3.37 28.47 38.67
C TRP A 499 -3.07 28.14 37.21
N VAL A 500 -3.40 26.92 36.74
CA VAL A 500 -3.16 26.52 35.34
C VAL A 500 -3.97 27.41 34.38
N ALA A 501 -5.16 27.83 34.80
CA ALA A 501 -5.98 28.76 34.03
C ALA A 501 -5.72 30.22 34.39
N ASP A 502 -5.75 30.57 35.69
CA ASP A 502 -5.73 31.96 36.17
C ASP A 502 -4.41 32.68 35.90
N GLU A 503 -3.29 31.94 35.87
CA GLU A 503 -1.97 32.51 35.58
C GLU A 503 -1.58 32.36 34.11
N SER A 504 -2.43 31.74 33.28
CA SER A 504 -2.16 31.58 31.85
C SER A 504 -2.27 32.94 31.14
N PRO A 505 -1.24 33.39 30.39
CA PRO A 505 -1.33 34.61 29.60
C PRO A 505 -2.35 34.50 28.47
N GLY A 506 -2.79 33.27 28.14
CA GLY A 506 -3.84 33.04 27.17
C GLY A 506 -5.26 33.22 27.70
N LEU A 507 -5.45 33.43 29.02
CA LEU A 507 -6.76 33.70 29.61
C LEU A 507 -7.14 35.19 29.44
N LEU A 508 -7.64 35.54 28.26
CA LEU A 508 -7.97 36.92 27.91
C LEU A 508 -9.40 37.33 28.32
N PRO A 509 -9.64 38.60 28.76
CA PRO A 509 -10.97 39.13 29.09
C PRO A 509 -12.00 38.97 27.96
N GLU A 510 -11.58 39.16 26.71
CA GLU A 510 -12.36 39.04 25.48
C GLU A 510 -12.98 37.65 25.36
N GLY A 511 -12.31 36.62 25.91
CA GLY A 511 -12.83 35.27 25.94
C GLY A 511 -14.13 35.11 26.72
N ARG A 512 -14.40 35.97 27.73
CA ARG A 512 -15.69 36.01 28.46
C ARG A 512 -16.81 36.67 27.65
N ARG A 513 -16.45 37.48 26.65
CA ARG A 513 -17.40 38.21 25.77
C ARG A 513 -17.85 37.34 24.60
N VAL A 514 -17.26 36.17 24.40
CA VAL A 514 -17.67 35.22 23.35
C VAL A 514 -19.05 34.63 23.71
N PRO A 515 -20.05 34.69 22.81
CA PRO A 515 -21.37 34.11 23.07
C PRO A 515 -21.29 32.62 23.41
N ARG A 516 -22.07 32.15 24.40
CA ARG A 516 -22.08 30.74 24.82
C ARG A 516 -22.42 29.75 23.70
N SER A 517 -23.16 30.18 22.68
CA SER A 517 -23.53 29.36 21.52
C SER A 517 -22.48 29.34 20.42
N ALA A 518 -21.45 30.19 20.50
CA ALA A 518 -20.37 30.24 19.52
C ALA A 518 -19.42 29.06 19.73
N VAL A 519 -18.91 28.52 18.62
CA VAL A 519 -17.80 27.57 18.67
C VAL A 519 -16.53 28.33 19.03
N ARG A 520 -15.75 27.81 19.97
CA ARG A 520 -14.52 28.46 20.42
C ARG A 520 -13.31 28.00 19.61
N CYS A 521 -13.16 26.70 19.44
CA CYS A 521 -12.11 26.07 18.64
C CYS A 521 -12.69 25.60 17.29
N ALA A 522 -12.81 26.53 16.34
CA ALA A 522 -13.33 26.20 15.01
C ALA A 522 -12.35 25.34 14.19
N VAL A 523 -11.04 25.57 14.38
CA VAL A 523 -9.94 24.84 13.75
C VAL A 523 -8.87 24.55 14.81
N ALA A 524 -8.53 23.30 15.04
CA ALA A 524 -7.42 22.88 15.88
C ALA A 524 -6.30 22.29 15.02
N GLY A 525 -5.05 22.67 15.29
CA GLY A 525 -3.87 21.97 14.80
C GLY A 525 -3.29 21.10 15.91
N ILE A 526 -3.18 19.79 15.69
CA ILE A 526 -2.67 18.85 16.68
C ILE A 526 -1.38 18.25 16.15
N ASP A 527 -0.29 18.47 16.89
CA ASP A 527 1.03 17.97 16.53
C ASP A 527 1.20 16.57 17.12
N LEU A 528 1.51 15.62 16.25
CA LEU A 528 1.67 14.21 16.55
C LEU A 528 3.08 13.79 16.19
N VAL A 529 3.67 12.99 17.05
CA VAL A 529 4.96 12.34 16.83
C VAL A 529 4.77 10.83 16.88
N ARG A 530 5.64 10.13 16.15
CA ARG A 530 5.74 8.67 16.20
C ARG A 530 7.11 8.32 16.72
N ASP A 531 7.19 7.41 17.68
CA ASP A 531 8.47 6.91 18.19
C ASP A 531 9.00 5.73 17.35
N GLY A 532 10.24 5.30 17.62
CA GLY A 532 10.84 4.17 16.93
C GLY A 532 10.20 2.80 17.18
N ALA A 533 9.34 2.68 18.20
CA ALA A 533 8.51 1.50 18.44
C ALA A 533 7.17 1.57 17.67
N GLY A 534 6.92 2.66 16.94
CA GLY A 534 5.72 2.88 16.15
C GLY A 534 4.55 3.48 16.92
N ARG A 535 4.72 3.89 18.19
CA ARG A 535 3.66 4.49 19.00
C ARG A 535 3.47 5.96 18.66
N TRP A 536 2.22 6.39 18.70
CA TRP A 536 1.83 7.77 18.43
C TRP A 536 1.55 8.53 19.72
N SER A 537 2.03 9.77 19.80
CA SER A 537 1.73 10.67 20.91
C SER A 537 1.47 12.09 20.42
N VAL A 538 0.60 12.82 21.11
CA VAL A 538 0.40 14.25 20.88
C VAL A 538 1.58 14.99 21.50
N LEU A 539 2.24 15.84 20.73
CA LEU A 539 3.33 16.70 21.19
C LEU A 539 2.82 18.07 21.67
N GLU A 540 1.88 18.65 20.94
CA GLU A 540 1.39 20.01 21.17
C GLU A 540 0.00 20.22 20.56
N ASP A 541 -0.82 21.03 21.22
CA ASP A 541 -2.11 21.52 20.71
C ASP A 541 -1.95 22.95 20.22
N ASN A 542 -2.63 23.32 19.14
CA ASN A 542 -2.58 24.67 18.56
C ASN A 542 -4.01 25.15 18.32
N LEU A 543 -4.54 25.99 19.22
CA LEU A 543 -5.94 26.41 19.26
C LEU A 543 -6.14 27.91 19.01
N ARG A 544 -5.05 28.68 18.87
CA ARG A 544 -5.07 30.10 18.46
C ARG A 544 -5.26 30.24 16.95
N VAL A 545 -4.17 30.34 16.20
CA VAL A 545 -4.14 30.53 14.73
C VAL A 545 -3.31 29.39 14.11
N PRO A 546 -3.82 28.15 14.09
CA PRO A 546 -3.05 27.02 13.56
C PRO A 546 -2.75 27.21 12.07
N SER A 547 -1.47 27.20 11.73
CA SER A 547 -0.96 27.24 10.37
C SER A 547 -0.66 25.84 9.82
N GLY A 548 -0.56 25.73 8.50
CA GLY A 548 -0.10 24.54 7.80
C GLY A 548 -1.11 23.93 6.82
N ILE A 549 -2.39 24.30 6.86
CA ILE A 549 -3.41 23.75 5.95
C ILE A 549 -3.07 24.11 4.51
N GLY A 550 -2.80 25.39 4.23
CA GLY A 550 -2.45 25.82 2.87
C GLY A 550 -1.11 25.22 2.40
N TYR A 551 -0.13 25.05 3.28
CA TYR A 551 1.12 24.35 2.95
C TYR A 551 0.89 22.88 2.59
N ALA A 552 0.05 22.16 3.34
CA ALA A 552 -0.29 20.77 3.01
C ALA A 552 -1.02 20.65 1.66
N MET A 553 -1.90 21.61 1.33
CA MET A 553 -2.56 21.67 0.02
C MET A 553 -1.54 21.94 -1.11
N ALA A 554 -0.64 22.90 -0.89
CA ALA A 554 0.42 23.22 -1.84
C ALA A 554 1.34 22.02 -2.07
N ASN A 555 1.71 21.29 -1.01
CA ASN A 555 2.52 20.08 -1.09
C ASN A 555 1.86 19.01 -1.96
N ARG A 556 0.56 18.75 -1.78
CA ARG A 556 -0.16 17.78 -2.60
C ARG A 556 -0.18 18.17 -4.08
N TRP A 557 -0.47 19.43 -4.37
CA TRP A 557 -0.50 19.93 -5.75
C TRP A 557 0.90 19.87 -6.38
N LEU A 558 1.93 20.26 -5.63
CA LEU A 558 3.32 20.25 -6.08
C LEU A 558 3.80 18.83 -6.34
N ALA A 559 3.47 17.87 -5.47
CA ALA A 559 3.77 16.46 -5.65
C ALA A 559 3.10 15.91 -6.93
N ALA A 560 1.81 16.18 -7.16
CA ALA A 560 1.12 15.77 -8.38
C ALA A 560 1.72 16.37 -9.65
N ARG A 561 2.26 17.59 -9.57
CA ARG A 561 2.90 18.28 -10.70
C ARG A 561 4.29 17.75 -11.00
N VAL A 562 5.10 17.53 -9.96
CA VAL A 562 6.53 17.24 -10.08
C VAL A 562 6.80 15.73 -10.10
N MET A 563 5.99 14.94 -9.40
CA MET A 563 6.12 13.49 -9.25
C MET A 563 4.82 12.77 -9.66
N PRO A 564 4.30 12.97 -10.90
CA PRO A 564 3.04 12.38 -11.32
C PRO A 564 3.05 10.85 -11.24
N GLU A 565 4.19 10.21 -11.54
CA GLU A 565 4.41 8.76 -11.42
C GLU A 565 4.25 8.22 -10.00
N LEU A 566 4.41 9.06 -8.97
CA LEU A 566 4.13 8.67 -7.59
C LEU A 566 2.64 8.84 -7.29
N THR A 567 2.02 9.96 -7.68
CA THR A 567 0.64 10.26 -7.28
C THR A 567 -0.43 9.34 -7.88
N SER A 568 -0.11 8.56 -8.92
CA SER A 568 -0.99 7.52 -9.46
C SER A 568 -0.93 6.19 -8.71
N THR A 569 0.00 6.02 -7.76
CA THR A 569 0.31 4.71 -7.17
C THR A 569 -0.54 4.34 -5.96
N LEU A 570 -0.97 5.32 -5.16
CA LEU A 570 -1.75 5.08 -3.94
C LEU A 570 -3.00 5.98 -3.88
N PRO A 571 -4.15 5.45 -3.42
CA PRO A 571 -5.39 6.22 -3.35
C PRO A 571 -5.31 7.23 -2.20
N THR A 572 -5.18 8.52 -2.54
CA THR A 572 -5.20 9.62 -1.57
C THR A 572 -6.38 10.56 -1.78
N ALA A 573 -6.92 11.11 -0.70
CA ALA A 573 -8.02 12.06 -0.80
C ALA A 573 -7.57 13.36 -1.48
N ALA A 574 -8.38 13.91 -2.40
CA ALA A 574 -8.08 15.18 -3.04
C ALA A 574 -8.08 16.36 -2.04
N ALA A 575 -7.18 17.33 -2.25
CA ALA A 575 -7.12 18.55 -1.42
C ALA A 575 -8.45 19.32 -1.39
N SER A 576 -9.22 19.29 -2.49
CA SER A 576 -10.55 19.88 -2.59
C SER A 576 -11.56 19.32 -1.57
N ARG A 577 -11.39 18.07 -1.13
CA ARG A 577 -12.20 17.48 -0.06
C ARG A 577 -11.92 18.16 1.28
N ALA A 578 -10.66 18.44 1.61
CA ALA A 578 -10.30 19.16 2.83
C ALA A 578 -10.84 20.60 2.82
N VAL A 579 -10.77 21.29 1.68
CA VAL A 579 -11.37 22.62 1.48
C VAL A 579 -12.87 22.59 1.74
N SER A 580 -13.57 21.60 1.19
CA SER A 580 -15.02 21.44 1.35
C SER A 580 -15.41 21.24 2.82
N VAL A 581 -14.67 20.40 3.55
CA VAL A 581 -14.89 20.14 4.98
C VAL A 581 -14.60 21.39 5.83
N LEU A 582 -13.48 22.07 5.56
CA LEU A 582 -13.11 23.32 6.25
C LEU A 582 -14.15 24.41 6.02
N ARG A 583 -14.56 24.63 4.76
CA ARG A 583 -15.59 25.64 4.42
C ARG A 583 -16.90 25.34 5.13
N ALA A 584 -17.36 24.08 5.10
CA ALA A 584 -18.59 23.68 5.76
C ALA A 584 -18.57 23.95 7.28
N ALA A 585 -17.43 23.70 7.94
CA ALA A 585 -17.25 24.00 9.36
C ALA A 585 -17.28 25.51 9.64
N LEU A 586 -16.50 26.30 8.89
CA LEU A 586 -16.41 27.76 9.08
C LEU A 586 -17.73 28.48 8.80
N THR A 587 -18.49 28.05 7.79
CA THR A 587 -19.76 28.70 7.40
C THR A 587 -20.97 28.16 8.14
N ARG A 588 -20.79 27.34 9.19
CA ARG A 588 -21.89 26.73 9.96
C ARG A 588 -22.81 27.78 10.59
N ALA A 589 -22.22 28.85 11.13
CA ALA A 589 -22.96 29.93 11.78
C ALA A 589 -23.61 30.87 10.76
N ALA A 590 -22.91 31.17 9.67
CA ALA A 590 -23.41 32.02 8.58
C ALA A 590 -22.56 31.84 7.30
N PRO A 591 -23.14 32.05 6.10
CA PRO A 591 -22.44 31.88 4.83
C PRO A 591 -21.45 33.00 4.49
N ALA A 592 -21.62 34.20 5.07
CA ALA A 592 -20.81 35.37 4.79
C ALA A 592 -19.45 35.32 5.52
N LEU A 593 -18.51 34.58 4.93
CA LEU A 593 -17.16 34.33 5.45
C LEU A 593 -16.12 35.23 4.76
N ALA A 594 -15.21 35.80 5.54
CA ALA A 594 -13.99 36.46 5.06
C ALA A 594 -12.77 35.95 5.85
N LEU A 595 -11.59 35.95 5.22
CA LEU A 595 -10.31 35.62 5.86
C LEU A 595 -9.57 36.94 6.14
N VAL A 596 -9.20 37.18 7.40
CA VAL A 596 -8.47 38.40 7.80
C VAL A 596 -7.01 38.11 8.10
N THR A 597 -6.10 38.95 7.60
CA THR A 597 -4.64 38.78 7.66
C THR A 597 -3.96 40.11 8.02
N SER A 598 -2.78 40.08 8.66
CA SER A 598 -1.99 41.30 8.91
C SER A 598 -1.45 41.91 7.61
N GLY A 599 -1.12 41.08 6.61
CA GLY A 599 -0.77 41.51 5.26
C GLY A 599 0.48 40.82 4.72
N PRO A 600 1.08 41.31 3.62
CA PRO A 600 2.26 40.72 2.97
C PRO A 600 3.52 40.62 3.84
N GLN A 601 3.57 41.35 4.95
CA GLN A 601 4.66 41.30 5.93
C GLN A 601 4.61 40.05 6.82
N ASP A 602 3.47 39.36 6.89
CA ASP A 602 3.31 38.12 7.65
C ASP A 602 4.05 36.95 6.98
N SER A 603 4.82 36.21 7.77
CA SER A 603 5.58 35.03 7.31
C SER A 603 4.72 33.93 6.68
N ALA A 604 3.44 33.83 7.06
CA ALA A 604 2.46 32.86 6.57
C ALA A 604 1.50 33.45 5.51
N TYR A 605 1.76 34.66 4.99
CA TYR A 605 0.87 35.33 4.04
C TYR A 605 0.58 34.50 2.77
N PHE A 606 1.56 33.72 2.30
CA PHE A 606 1.34 32.76 1.20
C PHE A 606 0.19 31.79 1.52
N GLU A 607 0.18 31.23 2.73
CA GLU A 607 -0.88 30.31 3.18
C GLU A 607 -2.22 31.02 3.24
N HIS A 608 -2.27 32.26 3.74
CA HIS A 608 -3.50 33.04 3.87
C HIS A 608 -4.14 33.29 2.50
N ARG A 609 -3.31 33.64 1.51
CA ARG A 609 -3.74 33.89 0.14
C ARG A 609 -4.24 32.62 -0.55
N LEU A 610 -3.54 31.50 -0.38
CA LEU A 610 -3.96 30.21 -0.92
C LEU A 610 -5.27 29.74 -0.29
N LEU A 611 -5.39 29.83 1.04
CA LEU A 611 -6.63 29.44 1.74
C LEU A 611 -7.81 30.30 1.30
N ALA A 612 -7.66 31.62 1.20
CA ALA A 612 -8.74 32.50 0.74
C ALA A 612 -9.19 32.18 -0.69
N GLN A 613 -8.22 31.89 -1.58
CA GLN A 613 -8.50 31.48 -2.95
C GLN A 613 -9.26 30.16 -3.02
N GLU A 614 -8.79 29.14 -2.30
CA GLU A 614 -9.37 27.79 -2.33
C GLU A 614 -10.73 27.73 -1.62
N LEU A 615 -10.87 28.45 -0.50
CA LEU A 615 -12.16 28.65 0.16
C LEU A 615 -13.07 29.56 -0.64
N ALA A 616 -12.60 30.22 -1.71
CA ALA A 616 -13.34 31.20 -2.50
C ALA A 616 -14.03 32.27 -1.62
N VAL A 617 -13.23 32.94 -0.78
CA VAL A 617 -13.66 34.03 0.12
C VAL A 617 -12.73 35.24 0.01
N PRO A 618 -13.20 36.45 0.38
CA PRO A 618 -12.35 37.63 0.43
C PRO A 618 -11.17 37.44 1.41
N LEU A 619 -9.96 37.75 0.95
CA LEU A 619 -8.79 38.01 1.80
C LEU A 619 -8.76 39.51 2.11
N VAL A 620 -8.79 39.88 3.39
CA VAL A 620 -8.88 41.28 3.81
C VAL A 620 -7.89 41.61 4.92
N THR A 621 -7.42 42.86 4.93
CA THR A 621 -6.69 43.46 6.04
C THR A 621 -7.67 44.19 6.96
N PRO A 622 -7.31 44.45 8.24
CA PRO A 622 -8.21 45.08 9.20
C PRO A 622 -8.81 46.42 8.76
N ASP A 623 -8.09 47.24 8.00
CA ASP A 623 -8.54 48.55 7.49
C ASP A 623 -9.74 48.47 6.52
N ARG A 624 -10.01 47.28 5.97
CA ARG A 624 -11.15 47.01 5.11
C ARG A 624 -12.40 46.62 5.88
N LEU A 625 -12.30 46.40 7.19
CA LEU A 625 -13.41 46.00 8.06
C LEU A 625 -14.04 47.23 8.71
N VAL A 626 -15.35 47.38 8.54
CA VAL A 626 -16.15 48.42 9.16
C VAL A 626 -17.14 47.78 10.11
N CYS A 627 -17.19 48.29 11.34
CA CYS A 627 -18.14 47.84 12.36
C CYS A 627 -19.09 48.97 12.74
N ASP A 628 -20.39 48.72 12.63
CA ASP A 628 -21.44 49.69 12.96
C ASP A 628 -22.62 49.04 13.72
N ALA A 629 -23.78 49.71 13.74
CA ALA A 629 -24.98 49.22 14.41
C ALA A 629 -25.58 47.96 13.73
N ASP A 630 -25.40 47.81 12.41
CA ASP A 630 -25.97 46.73 11.60
C ASP A 630 -25.06 45.48 11.58
N GLY A 631 -23.77 45.65 11.92
CA GLY A 631 -22.84 44.55 12.18
C GLY A 631 -21.45 44.82 11.61
N VAL A 632 -20.79 43.77 11.12
CA VAL A 632 -19.47 43.87 10.46
C VAL A 632 -19.66 43.72 8.96
N HIS A 633 -19.05 44.61 8.19
CA HIS A 633 -19.06 44.60 6.74
C HIS A 633 -17.70 45.05 6.19
N LEU A 634 -17.45 44.72 4.92
CA LEU A 634 -16.32 45.29 4.19
C LEU A 634 -16.63 46.75 3.84
N ASP A 635 -15.62 47.58 3.68
CA ASP A 635 -15.73 48.99 3.25
C ASP A 635 -16.50 49.21 1.92
N ASP A 636 -16.72 48.17 1.13
CA ASP A 636 -17.59 48.17 -0.06
C ASP A 636 -19.04 47.72 0.20
N GLY A 637 -19.42 47.56 1.47
CA GLY A 637 -20.78 47.24 1.91
C GLY A 637 -21.11 45.75 1.99
N ARG A 638 -20.21 44.83 1.61
CA ARG A 638 -20.49 43.39 1.70
C ARG A 638 -20.51 42.92 3.16
N PRO A 639 -21.56 42.24 3.64
CA PRO A 639 -21.65 41.81 5.02
C PRO A 639 -20.62 40.71 5.34
N VAL A 640 -20.09 40.72 6.56
CA VAL A 640 -19.21 39.69 7.10
C VAL A 640 -19.82 39.18 8.39
N ARG A 641 -20.12 37.88 8.43
CA ARG A 641 -20.72 37.20 9.59
C ARG A 641 -19.78 36.20 10.24
N VAL A 642 -18.77 35.73 9.51
CA VAL A 642 -17.68 34.92 10.03
C VAL A 642 -16.35 35.51 9.56
N LEU A 643 -15.44 35.78 10.50
CA LEU A 643 -14.06 36.15 10.23
C LEU A 643 -13.16 34.96 10.58
N TYR A 644 -12.61 34.30 9.56
CA TYR A 644 -11.53 33.34 9.77
C TYR A 644 -10.24 34.13 9.97
N ARG A 645 -9.82 34.25 11.24
CA ARG A 645 -8.68 35.09 11.62
C ARG A 645 -7.37 34.36 11.37
N ARG A 646 -6.46 35.05 10.69
CA ARG A 646 -5.07 34.66 10.46
C ARG A 646 -4.13 35.79 10.92
N ILE A 647 -4.52 36.39 12.03
CA ILE A 647 -3.95 37.56 12.70
C ILE A 647 -4.15 37.37 14.21
N ASP A 648 -3.24 37.90 15.00
CA ASP A 648 -3.37 37.90 16.46
C ASP A 648 -4.60 38.71 16.91
N GLU A 649 -5.22 38.28 17.99
CA GLU A 649 -6.49 38.83 18.44
C GLU A 649 -6.35 40.28 18.93
N ASP A 650 -5.27 40.61 19.63
CA ASP A 650 -4.99 41.97 20.08
C ASP A 650 -4.82 42.93 18.89
N GLU A 651 -4.01 42.53 17.89
CA GLU A 651 -3.82 43.32 16.65
C GLU A 651 -5.15 43.56 15.92
N LEU A 652 -6.00 42.53 15.86
CA LEU A 652 -7.31 42.62 15.20
C LEU A 652 -8.28 43.53 15.96
N PHE A 653 -8.38 43.41 17.28
CA PHE A 653 -9.29 44.23 18.08
C PHE A 653 -8.85 45.69 18.14
N ASP A 654 -7.55 45.95 18.24
CA ASP A 654 -7.00 47.31 18.20
C ASP A 654 -7.25 47.99 16.85
N ALA A 655 -7.15 47.24 15.75
CA ALA A 655 -7.32 47.76 14.41
C ALA A 655 -8.79 47.94 13.96
N VAL A 656 -9.75 47.24 14.58
CA VAL A 656 -11.17 47.28 14.19
C VAL A 656 -12.06 47.70 15.37
N PRO A 657 -12.24 49.02 15.59
CA PRO A 657 -13.09 49.52 16.66
C PRO A 657 -14.52 48.98 16.59
N GLY A 658 -15.06 48.53 17.72
CA GLY A 658 -16.43 47.99 17.81
C GLY A 658 -16.56 46.48 17.53
N LEU A 659 -15.49 45.83 17.08
CA LEU A 659 -15.51 44.40 16.74
C LEU A 659 -15.85 43.52 17.95
N THR A 660 -15.32 43.84 19.14
CA THR A 660 -15.58 43.08 20.35
C THR A 660 -17.05 43.14 20.76
N GLU A 661 -17.67 44.33 20.68
CA GLU A 661 -19.11 44.50 20.95
C GLU A 661 -19.96 43.81 19.89
N ALA A 662 -19.55 43.83 18.62
CA ALA A 662 -20.25 43.12 17.55
C ALA A 662 -20.20 41.60 17.74
N MET A 663 -19.04 41.06 18.15
CA MET A 663 -18.89 39.65 18.50
C MET A 663 -19.78 39.27 19.69
N GLU A 664 -19.77 40.07 20.76
CA GLU A 664 -20.55 39.83 21.98
C GLU A 664 -22.07 39.80 21.71
N ARG A 665 -22.56 40.66 20.82
CA ARG A 665 -23.96 40.65 20.37
C ARG A 665 -24.28 39.53 19.36
N GLY A 666 -23.30 38.74 18.93
CA GLY A 666 -23.46 37.70 17.91
C GLY A 666 -23.62 38.22 16.47
N ALA A 667 -23.19 39.45 16.20
CA ALA A 667 -23.21 40.03 14.86
C ALA A 667 -22.09 39.49 13.95
N VAL A 668 -21.00 39.01 14.54
CA VAL A 668 -19.89 38.33 13.84
C VAL A 668 -19.36 37.18 14.70
N THR A 669 -18.91 36.10 14.06
CA THR A 669 -18.18 35.00 14.70
C THR A 669 -16.71 35.06 14.30
N LEU A 670 -15.80 35.02 15.27
CA LEU A 670 -14.36 34.88 15.00
C LEU A 670 -14.00 33.39 15.02
N ALA A 671 -13.31 32.93 13.99
CA ALA A 671 -12.78 31.57 13.89
C ALA A 671 -11.24 31.64 13.86
N ASN A 672 -10.51 31.18 14.85
CA ASN A 672 -10.98 30.75 16.18
C ASN A 672 -11.41 31.93 17.06
N ALA A 673 -12.24 31.63 18.07
CA ALA A 673 -12.69 32.63 19.04
C ALA A 673 -11.50 33.17 19.88
N PRO A 674 -11.63 34.38 20.45
CA PRO A 674 -10.59 34.94 21.28
C PRO A 674 -10.43 34.19 22.61
N GLY A 675 -9.22 34.28 23.18
CA GLY A 675 -8.86 33.68 24.46
C GLY A 675 -8.59 32.18 24.41
N ASN A 676 -8.39 31.58 23.24
CA ASN A 676 -8.08 30.15 23.14
C ASN A 676 -6.68 29.78 23.64
N GLY A 677 -5.82 30.78 23.93
CA GLY A 677 -4.46 30.52 24.39
C GLY A 677 -4.37 29.80 25.74
N VAL A 678 -5.40 29.93 26.59
CA VAL A 678 -5.51 29.15 27.83
C VAL A 678 -5.73 27.66 27.55
N GLY A 679 -6.21 27.32 26.35
CA GLY A 679 -6.51 25.97 25.88
C GLY A 679 -5.31 25.22 25.29
N ASP A 680 -4.21 25.92 24.99
CA ASP A 680 -3.07 25.38 24.26
C ASP A 680 -1.71 25.70 24.90
N ASP A 681 -1.71 26.22 26.13
CA ASP A 681 -0.47 26.37 26.88
C ASP A 681 0.10 25.04 27.37
N LYS A 682 1.41 25.03 27.64
CA LYS A 682 2.14 23.80 27.98
C LYS A 682 1.80 23.26 29.37
N ALA A 683 1.22 24.07 30.25
CA ALA A 683 0.78 23.61 31.56
C ALA A 683 -0.55 22.86 31.46
N LEU A 684 -1.53 23.39 30.73
CA LEU A 684 -2.80 22.73 30.45
C LEU A 684 -2.60 21.41 29.71
N TYR A 685 -1.64 21.37 28.77
CA TYR A 685 -1.31 20.16 28.01
C TYR A 685 -1.19 18.92 28.91
N ALA A 686 -0.53 19.03 30.07
CA ALA A 686 -0.35 17.92 31.03
C ALA A 686 -1.67 17.40 31.63
N TYR A 687 -2.74 18.19 31.61
CA TYR A 687 -4.05 17.85 32.15
C TYR A 687 -5.06 17.39 31.09
N VAL A 688 -4.78 17.52 29.78
CA VAL A 688 -5.73 17.16 28.73
C VAL A 688 -6.30 15.72 28.86
N PRO A 689 -5.52 14.69 29.22
CA PRO A 689 -6.06 13.37 29.51
C PRO A 689 -7.17 13.38 30.58
N ARG A 690 -6.98 14.15 31.66
CA ARG A 690 -7.98 14.31 32.73
C ARG A 690 -9.20 15.12 32.26
N LEU A 691 -9.00 16.09 31.35
CA LEU A 691 -10.11 16.82 30.73
C LEU A 691 -10.98 15.90 29.88
N ILE A 692 -10.39 14.96 29.14
CA ILE A 692 -11.12 13.96 28.36
C ILE A 692 -11.99 13.10 29.29
N GLU A 693 -11.42 12.58 30.36
CA GLU A 693 -12.16 11.79 31.35
C GLU A 693 -13.30 12.58 31.99
N TYR A 694 -13.02 13.83 32.38
CA TYR A 694 -13.99 14.66 33.09
C TYR A 694 -15.15 15.12 32.20
N TYR A 695 -14.87 15.67 31.02
CA TYR A 695 -15.92 16.24 30.16
C TYR A 695 -16.65 15.19 29.32
N LEU A 696 -15.98 14.11 28.95
CA LEU A 696 -16.54 13.11 28.03
C LEU A 696 -16.90 11.79 28.74
N GLY A 697 -16.34 11.52 29.93
CA GLY A 697 -16.50 10.22 30.59
C GLY A 697 -15.82 9.08 29.82
N GLU A 698 -14.83 9.41 28.98
CA GLU A 698 -14.13 8.48 28.10
C GLU A 698 -12.66 8.35 28.52
N SER A 699 -12.02 7.20 28.28
CA SER A 699 -10.56 7.09 28.42
C SER A 699 -9.85 7.76 27.23
N PRO A 700 -8.71 8.44 27.44
CA PRO A 700 -7.90 9.02 26.36
C PRO A 700 -7.49 7.97 25.32
N LEU A 701 -7.71 8.27 24.04
CA LEU A 701 -7.33 7.39 22.93
C LEU A 701 -5.95 7.69 22.34
N LEU A 702 -5.39 8.88 22.63
CA LEU A 702 -4.04 9.27 22.22
C LEU A 702 -3.23 9.61 23.46
N ASP A 703 -2.00 9.10 23.49
CA ASP A 703 -1.07 9.40 24.55
C ASP A 703 -0.54 10.83 24.41
N ASN A 704 -0.30 11.47 25.55
CA ASN A 704 0.57 12.64 25.62
C ASN A 704 2.02 12.18 25.78
N VAL A 705 2.96 12.98 25.29
CA VAL A 705 4.33 12.92 25.77
C VAL A 705 4.33 13.23 27.27
N PRO A 706 4.92 12.37 28.12
CA PRO A 706 4.97 12.62 29.56
C PRO A 706 5.60 13.99 29.84
N THR A 707 4.91 14.79 30.66
CA THR A 707 5.23 16.19 30.91
C THR A 707 5.25 16.48 32.39
N TYR A 708 6.34 17.08 32.83
CA TYR A 708 6.62 17.47 34.20
C TYR A 708 6.42 18.97 34.37
N LEU A 709 5.70 19.38 35.40
CA LEU A 709 5.47 20.77 35.78
C LEU A 709 6.52 21.16 36.82
N CYS A 710 7.48 22.02 36.45
CA CYS A 710 8.56 22.45 37.37
C CYS A 710 8.03 23.23 38.59
N ARG A 711 6.78 23.68 38.58
CA ARG A 711 6.11 24.24 39.76
C ARG A 711 6.01 23.24 40.91
N ASP A 712 5.72 21.97 40.59
CA ASP A 712 5.64 20.90 41.58
C ASP A 712 7.05 20.59 42.10
N PRO A 713 7.30 20.66 43.42
CA PRO A 713 8.65 20.47 43.96
C PRO A 713 9.24 19.07 43.71
N GLU A 714 8.42 18.03 43.68
CA GLU A 714 8.87 16.65 43.45
C GLU A 714 9.24 16.47 41.97
N GLN A 715 8.35 16.90 41.07
CA GLN A 715 8.63 16.85 39.63
C GLN A 715 9.81 17.75 39.27
N ARG A 716 9.96 18.93 39.89
CA ARG A 716 11.12 19.80 39.68
C ARG A 716 12.42 19.12 40.08
N ALA A 717 12.44 18.42 41.23
CA ALA A 717 13.62 17.71 41.68
C ALA A 717 14.03 16.65 40.65
N GLU A 718 13.07 15.90 40.11
CA GLU A 718 13.29 14.93 39.03
C GLU A 718 13.83 15.60 37.75
N VAL A 719 13.19 16.69 37.30
CA VAL A 719 13.62 17.43 36.11
C VAL A 719 15.06 17.95 36.25
N LEU A 720 15.39 18.50 37.42
CA LEU A 720 16.73 19.00 37.69
C LEU A 720 17.77 17.88 37.77
N ASP A 721 17.42 16.68 38.21
CA ASP A 721 18.32 15.53 38.25
C ASP A 721 18.57 14.96 36.84
N ARG A 722 17.53 14.96 35.99
CA ARG A 722 17.53 14.38 34.64
C ARG A 722 17.61 15.41 33.52
N LEU A 723 18.12 16.62 33.78
CA LEU A 723 18.04 17.75 32.83
C LEU A 723 18.68 17.45 31.47
N ALA A 724 19.73 16.63 31.45
CA ALA A 724 20.42 16.19 30.23
C ALA A 724 19.64 15.13 29.41
N GLU A 725 18.53 14.61 29.91
CA GLU A 725 17.70 13.59 29.26
C GLU A 725 16.37 14.16 28.73
N LEU A 726 15.99 15.37 29.17
CA LEU A 726 14.66 15.95 28.97
C LEU A 726 14.67 17.12 28.00
N VAL A 727 13.50 17.45 27.45
CA VAL A 727 13.28 18.69 26.69
C VAL A 727 12.62 19.72 27.59
N VAL A 728 13.32 20.80 27.91
CA VAL A 728 12.84 21.89 28.77
C VAL A 728 12.24 23.00 27.90
N LYS A 729 11.04 23.46 28.26
CA LYS A 729 10.30 24.49 27.52
C LYS A 729 9.70 25.52 28.47
N PRO A 730 9.62 26.82 28.08
CA PRO A 730 8.83 27.78 28.82
C PRO A 730 7.33 27.47 28.67
N VAL A 731 6.53 27.72 29.71
CA VAL A 731 5.06 27.56 29.69
C VAL A 731 4.45 28.48 28.63
N ASP A 732 4.89 29.74 28.63
CA ASP A 732 4.52 30.80 27.70
C ASP A 732 5.59 30.94 26.60
N GLY A 733 5.35 30.38 25.41
CA GLY A 733 6.30 30.56 24.32
C GLY A 733 5.83 30.02 22.98
N TYR A 734 6.09 30.80 21.93
CA TYR A 734 5.86 30.45 20.53
C TYR A 734 7.15 30.05 19.82
N GLY A 735 7.05 29.13 18.86
CA GLY A 735 8.06 28.97 17.81
C GLY A 735 9.42 28.42 18.26
N GLY A 736 9.50 27.70 19.38
CA GLY A 736 10.73 27.03 19.86
C GLY A 736 11.74 27.94 20.58
N MET A 737 11.40 29.22 20.80
CA MET A 737 12.24 30.15 21.57
C MET A 737 12.34 29.70 23.03
N GLY A 738 13.57 29.57 23.55
CA GLY A 738 13.83 29.17 24.93
C GLY A 738 13.75 27.68 25.21
N VAL A 739 13.59 26.83 24.18
CA VAL A 739 13.62 25.37 24.32
C VAL A 739 15.05 24.87 24.45
N VAL A 740 15.30 23.99 25.43
CA VAL A 740 16.59 23.30 25.61
C VAL A 740 16.35 21.80 25.43
N VAL A 741 17.06 21.19 24.48
CA VAL A 741 17.02 19.75 24.24
C VAL A 741 18.18 19.12 24.98
N GLY A 742 17.93 18.57 26.17
CA GLY A 742 18.96 18.10 27.09
C GLY A 742 20.03 17.22 26.45
N PRO A 743 19.66 16.19 25.66
CA PRO A 743 20.64 15.30 25.03
C PRO A 743 21.59 15.98 24.03
N ASP A 744 21.18 17.12 23.47
CA ASP A 744 21.94 17.87 22.46
C ASP A 744 22.59 19.14 23.05
N ALA A 745 22.31 19.47 24.32
CA ALA A 745 22.76 20.67 24.99
C ALA A 745 24.17 20.52 25.60
N SER A 746 24.94 21.59 25.55
CA SER A 746 26.21 21.71 26.26
C SER A 746 26.02 21.81 27.77
N ALA A 747 27.09 21.56 28.54
CA ALA A 747 27.06 21.70 29.99
C ALA A 747 26.66 23.12 30.43
N ASP A 748 27.17 24.15 29.74
CA ASP A 748 26.84 25.55 30.02
C ASP A 748 25.36 25.85 29.78
N GLU A 749 24.77 25.35 28.67
CA GLU A 749 23.34 25.51 28.37
C GLU A 749 22.45 24.79 29.40
N LEU A 750 22.88 23.64 29.90
CA LEU A 750 22.19 22.90 30.96
C LEU A 750 22.26 23.65 32.31
N ASP A 751 23.40 24.24 32.65
CA ASP A 751 23.55 25.05 33.86
C ASP A 751 22.69 26.33 33.79
N GLU A 752 22.66 27.01 32.65
CA GLU A 752 21.76 28.14 32.42
C GLU A 752 20.28 27.75 32.50
N ALA A 753 19.90 26.59 31.97
CA ALA A 753 18.54 26.06 32.11
C ALA A 753 18.21 25.77 33.58
N ARG A 754 19.13 25.15 34.32
CA ARG A 754 19.00 24.86 35.76
C ARG A 754 18.79 26.13 36.58
N GLU A 755 19.57 27.18 36.32
CA GLU A 755 19.43 28.47 37.00
C GLU A 755 18.05 29.09 36.74
N ARG A 756 17.61 29.12 35.47
CA ARG A 756 16.29 29.66 35.09
C ARG A 756 15.12 28.90 35.71
N ILE A 757 15.18 27.56 35.69
CA ILE A 757 14.14 26.71 36.31
C ILE A 757 14.11 26.90 37.83
N THR A 758 15.27 27.06 38.46
CA THR A 758 15.35 27.27 39.92
C THR A 758 14.82 28.64 40.33
N ALA A 759 15.05 29.67 39.49
CA ALA A 759 14.62 31.03 39.74
C ALA A 759 13.11 31.25 39.60
N GLU A 760 12.50 30.72 38.53
CA GLU A 760 11.08 30.92 38.19
C GLU A 760 10.42 29.58 37.79
N PRO A 761 10.33 28.59 38.70
CA PRO A 761 9.92 27.22 38.37
C PRO A 761 8.53 27.10 37.74
N GLU A 762 7.62 28.00 38.07
CA GLU A 762 6.28 28.08 37.51
C GLU A 762 6.23 28.41 36.01
N ARG A 763 7.31 28.95 35.45
CA ARG A 763 7.41 29.31 34.03
C ARG A 763 7.96 28.21 33.15
N TRP A 764 8.29 27.05 33.72
CA TRP A 764 8.95 25.97 32.99
C TRP A 764 8.22 24.64 33.12
N ILE A 765 8.27 23.88 32.03
CA ILE A 765 7.91 22.47 31.98
C ILE A 765 9.05 21.69 31.35
N ALA A 766 9.10 20.40 31.63
CA ALA A 766 9.98 19.46 30.94
C ALA A 766 9.17 18.31 30.36
N GLN A 767 9.62 17.78 29.24
CA GLN A 767 9.01 16.63 28.58
C GLN A 767 10.03 15.54 28.38
N GLU A 768 9.59 14.28 28.43
CA GLU A 768 10.43 13.17 28.01
C GLU A 768 10.89 13.39 26.56
N THR A 769 12.17 13.14 26.30
CA THR A 769 12.68 13.20 24.93
C THR A 769 12.10 12.03 24.14
N VAL A 770 11.41 12.33 23.05
CA VAL A 770 10.89 11.31 22.13
C VAL A 770 11.94 11.04 21.07
N ASP A 771 12.35 9.78 20.93
CA ASP A 771 13.11 9.33 19.78
C ASP A 771 12.19 9.26 18.56
N LEU A 772 12.09 10.41 17.88
CA LEU A 772 11.27 10.60 16.69
C LEU A 772 11.64 9.59 15.60
N SER A 773 10.63 9.00 15.00
CA SER A 773 10.79 8.21 13.78
C SER A 773 11.43 9.05 12.67
N THR A 774 12.19 8.38 11.82
CA THR A 774 12.76 8.99 10.63
C THR A 774 11.95 8.67 9.39
N HIS A 775 12.14 9.49 8.37
CA HIS A 775 11.60 9.24 7.03
C HIS A 775 12.64 9.63 5.95
N PRO A 776 12.72 8.89 4.82
CA PRO A 776 13.67 9.16 3.73
C PRO A 776 13.43 10.54 3.11
N THR A 777 14.48 11.36 3.08
CA THR A 777 14.46 12.72 2.57
C THR A 777 15.56 12.88 1.54
N PHE A 778 15.23 13.45 0.37
CA PHE A 778 16.17 13.61 -0.73
C PHE A 778 17.04 14.86 -0.53
N VAL A 779 18.33 14.65 -0.31
CA VAL A 779 19.33 15.69 -0.06
C VAL A 779 20.56 15.41 -0.92
N ASP A 780 21.00 16.40 -1.70
CA ASP A 780 22.25 16.35 -2.49
C ASP A 780 22.47 15.06 -3.30
N GLY A 781 21.40 14.54 -3.93
CA GLY A 781 21.48 13.37 -4.81
C GLY A 781 21.33 12.02 -4.11
N ARG A 782 21.08 11.98 -2.80
CA ARG A 782 20.86 10.75 -2.04
C ARG A 782 19.66 10.86 -1.10
N LEU A 783 19.17 9.71 -0.63
CA LEU A 783 18.21 9.68 0.46
C LEU A 783 18.96 9.67 1.80
N GLU A 784 18.48 10.46 2.75
CA GLU A 784 18.94 10.46 4.13
C GLU A 784 17.76 10.38 5.11
N PRO A 785 17.91 9.71 6.25
CA PRO A 785 16.90 9.74 7.30
C PRO A 785 16.82 11.14 7.90
N ARG A 786 15.59 11.62 8.09
CA ARG A 786 15.30 12.85 8.84
C ARG A 786 14.13 12.61 9.78
N ALA A 787 14.22 13.16 10.98
CA ALA A 787 13.11 13.14 11.92
C ALA A 787 11.91 13.87 11.33
N VAL A 788 10.72 13.30 11.52
CA VAL A 788 9.47 13.86 11.03
C VAL A 788 8.41 13.91 12.12
N ASP A 789 7.50 14.86 11.97
CA ASP A 789 6.27 14.90 12.75
C ASP A 789 5.04 15.08 11.84
N LEU A 790 3.85 15.07 12.44
CA LEU A 790 2.59 15.20 11.74
C LEU A 790 1.71 16.25 12.42
N ARG A 791 1.37 17.33 11.73
CA ARG A 791 0.30 18.23 12.15
C ARG A 791 -1.01 17.83 11.48
N ALA A 792 -1.93 17.31 12.26
CA ALA A 792 -3.29 17.00 11.82
C ALA A 792 -4.24 18.15 12.17
N PHE A 793 -5.28 18.34 11.34
CA PHE A 793 -6.23 19.44 11.52
C PHE A 793 -7.61 18.90 11.83
N VAL A 794 -8.23 19.42 12.88
CA VAL A 794 -9.61 19.10 13.26
C VAL A 794 -10.45 20.36 13.14
N VAL A 795 -11.60 20.25 12.51
CA VAL A 795 -12.55 21.36 12.37
C VAL A 795 -13.87 21.04 13.04
N GLN A 796 -14.47 22.06 13.65
CA GLN A 796 -15.69 21.90 14.42
C GLN A 796 -16.93 22.13 13.54
N GLY A 797 -17.45 21.02 12.99
CA GLY A 797 -18.70 20.98 12.23
C GLY A 797 -19.93 20.79 13.15
N SER A 798 -20.94 20.04 12.67
CA SER A 798 -21.99 19.49 13.56
C SER A 798 -21.41 18.51 14.58
N GLU A 799 -20.37 17.79 14.16
CA GLU A 799 -19.46 17.01 14.98
C GLU A 799 -18.02 17.37 14.55
N PRO A 800 -17.01 17.21 15.41
CA PRO A 800 -15.62 17.41 15.04
C PRO A 800 -15.21 16.47 13.91
N ALA A 801 -14.62 17.02 12.86
CA ALA A 801 -14.14 16.28 11.70
C ALA A 801 -12.63 16.51 11.51
N VAL A 802 -11.88 15.44 11.31
CA VAL A 802 -10.46 15.54 10.94
C VAL A 802 -10.39 15.81 9.44
N LEU A 803 -9.64 16.82 9.04
CA LEU A 803 -9.43 17.09 7.62
C LEU A 803 -8.71 15.90 6.97
N PRO A 804 -9.11 15.48 5.75
CA PRO A 804 -8.42 14.45 4.99
C PRO A 804 -7.12 15.00 4.36
N LEU A 805 -6.36 15.76 5.16
CA LEU A 805 -5.14 16.46 4.82
C LEU A 805 -4.37 16.74 6.12
N ALA A 806 -3.06 16.54 6.09
CA ALA A 806 -2.17 16.82 7.21
C ALA A 806 -0.83 17.36 6.68
N LEU A 807 -0.10 18.07 7.54
CA LEU A 807 1.23 18.60 7.22
C LEU A 807 2.28 17.75 7.91
N THR A 808 3.13 17.08 7.13
CA THR A 808 4.36 16.49 7.66
C THR A 808 5.46 17.53 7.65
N ARG A 809 6.10 17.76 8.80
CA ARG A 809 7.30 18.60 8.89
C ARG A 809 8.53 17.71 9.04
N VAL A 810 9.67 18.23 8.57
CA VAL A 810 10.92 17.48 8.47
C VAL A 810 12.03 18.30 9.10
N ALA A 811 12.79 17.69 10.00
CA ALA A 811 13.92 18.36 10.64
C ALA A 811 15.11 18.54 9.67
N PRO A 812 15.94 19.58 9.86
CA PRO A 812 17.20 19.71 9.15
C PRO A 812 18.19 18.61 9.57
N ALA A 813 19.29 18.48 8.84
CA ALA A 813 20.31 17.46 9.10
C ALA A 813 20.84 17.54 10.55
N GLY A 814 20.84 16.41 11.26
CA GLY A 814 21.36 16.31 12.63
C GLY A 814 20.48 16.96 13.71
N SER A 815 19.30 17.48 13.35
CA SER A 815 18.36 18.07 14.31
C SER A 815 17.15 17.18 14.53
N ARG A 816 16.59 17.23 15.74
CA ARG A 816 15.26 16.68 16.07
C ARG A 816 14.16 17.75 16.02
N ILE A 817 14.52 19.01 15.79
CA ILE A 817 13.60 20.14 15.76
C ILE A 817 13.08 20.33 14.33
N VAL A 818 11.79 20.08 14.14
CA VAL A 818 11.08 20.14 12.86
C VAL A 818 10.47 21.51 12.52
N ASN A 819 10.69 22.52 13.37
CA ASN A 819 10.06 23.83 13.22
C ASN A 819 10.63 24.61 12.01
N SER A 820 9.75 25.19 11.19
CA SER A 820 10.11 25.98 10.02
C SER A 820 10.87 27.27 10.36
N SER A 821 10.66 27.86 11.54
CA SER A 821 11.45 29.03 11.99
C SER A 821 12.93 28.71 12.24
N GLN A 822 13.30 27.42 12.33
CA GLN A 822 14.67 26.93 12.49
C GLN A 822 15.15 26.10 11.29
N GLY A 823 14.57 26.29 10.10
CA GLY A 823 15.01 25.63 8.87
C GLY A 823 14.39 24.26 8.61
N GLY A 824 13.33 23.88 9.34
CA GLY A 824 12.52 22.69 9.06
C GLY A 824 11.78 22.77 7.72
N GLY A 825 11.74 21.65 6.99
CA GLY A 825 11.02 21.50 5.73
C GLY A 825 9.69 20.80 5.88
N SER A 826 9.08 20.41 4.75
CA SER A 826 7.82 19.67 4.73
C SER A 826 7.78 18.57 3.68
N LYS A 827 6.83 17.64 3.84
CA LYS A 827 6.51 16.59 2.86
C LYS A 827 5.02 16.61 2.55
N ASP A 828 4.65 16.12 1.36
CA ASP A 828 3.26 15.71 1.13
C ASP A 828 2.95 14.49 2.02
N THR A 829 1.73 14.47 2.57
CA THR A 829 1.27 13.41 3.47
C THR A 829 0.11 12.66 2.85
N TRP A 830 0.28 11.37 2.66
CA TRP A 830 -0.66 10.46 2.02
C TRP A 830 -1.39 9.66 3.09
N LEU A 831 -2.62 10.08 3.37
CA LEU A 831 -3.51 9.42 4.33
C LEU A 831 -4.31 8.34 3.60
N LEU A 832 -4.07 7.07 3.91
CA LEU A 832 -4.76 5.96 3.26
C LEU A 832 -6.16 5.71 3.89
N PRO A 833 -7.18 5.35 3.10
CA PRO A 833 -8.58 5.25 3.53
C PRO A 833 -8.92 4.02 4.41
#